data_AF-A0A1B8ELB7-F1
#
_entry.id   AF-A0A1B8ELB7-F1
#
_cell.length_a   1.000
_cell.length_b   1.000
_cell.length_c   1.000
_cell.angle_alpha   90.00
_cell.angle_beta   90.00
_cell.angle_gamma   90.00
#
_symmetry.space_group_name_H-M   'P 1'
#
loop_
_entity.id
_entity.type
_entity.pdbx_description
1 polymer ?
#
loop_
_entity_poly.entity_id
_entity_poly.type
_entity_poly.pdbx_seq_one_letter_code
_entity_poly.pdbx_strand_id
1 'polypeptide(L)'
;MASENRQRRIALSCEGCRQRKAKCTKPRSGPCHRCLRLGKECLLGAPTAPPYYHTSKERYDLMVSVIHHFAPSADLSTEGLREFVKNLPPPFEGSPSSAALAPTEKSVPWLSHSSGVDPSPIALPTPESSPRCVVDDVEETLLVDAMNIPRFNGSSSWTALNAKIVHHLSTNIENIENISPFQGESPRSFDGQVISSRNAEYLPDRAALEQAAMTFFRDINSVIFILDQENFYAWLDEVYSEQDVSTSILAIVYLVMALCGDEISSFEIARSYMNDVIEESTLNSVRAIMLMTLYRQTRNDCSLAWVMLGTGIRIAQSFGLHQMIGYIQDTSVYRAEIKRRIWWSLCELDQWTSCMLGRPPAIGHTNYGVPLPSPELNTTAFTPPGYATASASLGCLIGQISEQLYTDKKSAQCEEQLSSELVQKVEQWRRELPPHLNLKSTIAPSFARTTSYLGLKYNYACMLIGRPYLIHSIFCGNTHDASFSSQLEICERANRDSVDILHKLYTQGLLISSLYFDTYLILTTALILYIRSVKTPSVREDLRAFIPILKMCNKSKVGQYAAEHVEKYLGNLQITTVESSTANMAGFFQQSSHISQDQSSFRISDSSDPSRQEINVDDLDGPQLAKFTTLWHLYHCWGGRRHRKLAELHDKYGPYVRIEPNVVSANTTEALSAIYLAKAPVLKSGFYDAFAPGFPSSFTTNDKEYRQKKQILSPAFAPRKLEAMEPLIRLHIETFCRNIAAAGQVDLDAMLGALSMDILSDLCFGKCFDTLNNEKERDLILEGMETSVQMVLKEGTMHRWPKGIWNYIHSKEDVVKRRYVYQKAIGAMMERIQRGDEGGERSDIFSNLLHAKQPETGKPYDQRELMGEAILLLVAGSDTTSTALTVIIWHLLANPETMEKLTSEVCGTFTSAEDIQYKNIQTLPYLHAVIEEGLRICPPNPGLIPRVVVDRSPGNLVIGDHVFPPGTEIGVCNISLHLNSKYFDNPRSFQPERWLQDSALKCNKAAFSPFSLGPRACLGRNMAYMEMSLTLALLVYQLKLSFTNPEKELQEGFDVEDAFVALKPKVRVQVSKV
;
A
#
# COMPACT_ATOMS: atom_id res chain seq x y z
N MET A 1 56.67 -41.93 -34.15
CA MET A 1 56.41 -40.48 -34.06
C MET A 1 54.98 -40.29 -33.55
N ALA A 2 54.85 -39.60 -32.41
CA ALA A 2 53.64 -39.02 -31.80
C ALA A 2 53.64 -39.24 -30.27
N SER A 3 54.68 -38.74 -29.60
CA SER A 3 54.75 -38.59 -28.15
C SER A 3 55.06 -37.14 -27.80
N GLU A 4 54.25 -36.19 -28.26
CA GLU A 4 54.49 -34.76 -28.00
C GLU A 4 53.15 -34.00 -27.98
N ASN A 5 52.46 -34.01 -26.84
CA ASN A 5 51.63 -32.88 -26.37
C ASN A 5 51.05 -33.05 -24.95
N ARG A 6 51.82 -33.61 -24.00
CA ARG A 6 51.56 -33.32 -22.58
C ARG A 6 52.07 -31.91 -22.29
N GLN A 7 51.19 -30.92 -22.31
CA GLN A 7 51.47 -29.57 -21.83
C GLN A 7 51.97 -29.65 -20.37
N ARG A 8 53.29 -29.52 -20.20
CA ARG A 8 53.94 -29.29 -18.90
C ARG A 8 53.33 -28.02 -18.29
N ARG A 9 52.58 -28.15 -17.19
CA ARG A 9 52.15 -27.02 -16.36
C ARG A 9 53.40 -26.23 -15.94
N ILE A 10 53.47 -24.95 -16.29
CA ILE A 10 54.52 -24.05 -15.77
C ILE A 10 54.28 -23.90 -14.26
N ALA A 11 55.31 -24.18 -13.47
CA ALA A 11 55.21 -24.59 -12.07
C ALA A 11 55.04 -23.47 -11.02
N LEU A 12 54.75 -22.22 -11.41
CA LEU A 12 54.66 -21.12 -10.45
C LEU A 12 53.44 -20.25 -10.72
N SER A 13 52.44 -20.40 -9.85
CA SER A 13 51.37 -19.41 -9.70
C SER A 13 51.97 -18.06 -9.28
N CYS A 14 51.54 -16.97 -9.91
CA CYS A 14 51.97 -15.63 -9.50
C CYS A 14 51.49 -15.32 -8.07
N GLU A 15 52.16 -14.37 -7.42
CA GLU A 15 51.90 -14.02 -6.02
C GLU A 15 50.45 -13.57 -5.78
N GLY A 16 49.89 -12.78 -6.71
CA GLY A 16 48.49 -12.36 -6.68
C GLY A 16 47.49 -13.52 -6.75
N CYS A 17 47.74 -14.54 -7.58
CA CYS A 17 46.88 -15.73 -7.63
C CYS A 17 47.05 -16.62 -6.37
N ARG A 18 48.24 -16.66 -5.75
CA ARG A 18 48.49 -17.42 -4.51
C ARG A 18 47.78 -16.81 -3.31
N GLN A 19 47.90 -15.51 -3.09
CA GLN A 19 47.23 -14.81 -1.99
C GLN A 19 45.71 -15.00 -2.04
N ARG A 20 45.15 -15.13 -3.25
CA ARG A 20 43.71 -15.34 -3.49
C ARG A 20 43.28 -16.80 -3.58
N LYS A 21 44.21 -17.76 -3.38
CA LYS A 21 43.98 -19.21 -3.52
C LYS A 21 43.30 -19.61 -4.85
N ALA A 22 43.68 -18.96 -5.95
CA ALA A 22 43.06 -19.15 -7.27
C ALA A 22 44.02 -19.78 -8.30
N LYS A 23 43.46 -20.50 -9.28
CA LYS A 23 44.23 -21.19 -10.33
C LYS A 23 44.89 -20.17 -11.26
N CYS A 24 46.21 -20.29 -11.46
CA CYS A 24 46.99 -19.38 -12.29
C CYS A 24 47.10 -19.90 -13.73
N THR A 25 46.46 -19.21 -14.68
CA THR A 25 46.49 -19.50 -16.12
C THR A 25 47.54 -18.63 -16.79
N LYS A 26 48.81 -19.03 -16.65
CA LYS A 26 49.96 -18.28 -17.20
C LYS A 26 50.33 -18.78 -18.61
N PRO A 27 50.31 -17.92 -19.65
CA PRO A 27 50.83 -18.27 -20.98
C PRO A 27 52.38 -18.38 -20.96
N ARG A 28 52.97 -19.04 -21.97
CA ARG A 28 54.44 -19.29 -22.04
C ARG A 28 55.28 -18.01 -21.98
N SER A 29 54.75 -16.88 -22.44
CA SER A 29 55.36 -15.56 -22.35
C SER A 29 54.28 -14.51 -22.05
N GLY A 30 54.46 -13.70 -21.00
CA GLY A 30 53.54 -12.64 -20.59
C GLY A 30 52.93 -12.81 -19.19
N PRO A 31 52.19 -11.78 -18.70
CA PRO A 31 51.43 -11.87 -17.46
C PRO A 31 50.33 -12.95 -17.57
N CYS A 32 49.93 -13.56 -16.46
CA CYS A 32 48.79 -14.47 -16.50
C CYS A 32 47.52 -13.74 -16.94
N HIS A 33 46.59 -14.44 -17.62
CA HIS A 33 45.36 -13.82 -18.13
C HIS A 33 44.61 -13.05 -17.05
N ARG A 34 44.68 -13.52 -15.80
CA ARG A 34 44.07 -12.87 -14.63
C ARG A 34 44.72 -11.54 -14.26
N CYS A 35 46.05 -11.48 -14.18
CA CYS A 35 46.78 -10.24 -13.90
C CYS A 35 46.63 -9.22 -15.04
N LEU A 36 46.65 -9.70 -16.29
CA LEU A 36 46.42 -8.87 -17.48
C LEU A 36 45.04 -8.21 -17.44
N ARG A 37 43.98 -8.97 -17.15
CA ARG A 37 42.60 -8.48 -17.05
C ARG A 37 42.40 -7.48 -15.91
N LEU A 38 43.13 -7.64 -14.81
CA LEU A 38 43.04 -6.76 -13.64
C LEU A 38 43.96 -5.53 -13.72
N GLY A 39 44.74 -5.38 -14.80
CA GLY A 39 45.73 -4.31 -14.93
C GLY A 39 46.80 -4.32 -13.83
N LYS A 40 47.09 -5.50 -13.24
CA LYS A 40 48.05 -5.65 -12.13
C LYS A 40 49.33 -6.32 -12.60
N GLU A 41 50.44 -5.94 -11.98
CA GLU A 41 51.75 -6.52 -12.28
C GLU A 41 51.79 -8.01 -11.89
N CYS A 42 52.25 -8.86 -12.82
CA CYS A 42 52.25 -10.31 -12.64
C CYS A 42 53.60 -10.80 -12.10
N LEU A 43 53.84 -10.56 -10.81
CA LEU A 43 55.09 -10.94 -10.15
C LEU A 43 55.16 -12.45 -9.90
N LEU A 44 56.24 -13.08 -10.38
CA LEU A 44 56.62 -14.44 -10.01
C LEU A 44 57.38 -14.36 -8.68
N GLY A 45 56.69 -14.69 -7.59
CA GLY A 45 57.34 -14.77 -6.28
C GLY A 45 58.47 -15.81 -6.28
N ALA A 46 59.59 -15.47 -5.64
CA ALA A 46 60.66 -16.40 -5.31
C ALA A 46 60.10 -17.63 -4.54
N PRO A 47 60.79 -18.79 -4.54
CA PRO A 47 60.36 -19.95 -3.77
C PRO A 47 60.46 -19.63 -2.27
N THR A 48 59.37 -19.18 -1.68
CA THR A 48 59.23 -19.08 -0.22
C THR A 48 58.86 -20.44 0.34
N ALA A 49 59.60 -20.88 1.36
CA ALA A 49 59.28 -22.08 2.14
C ALA A 49 57.81 -22.05 2.61
N PRO A 50 57.17 -23.23 2.79
CA PRO A 50 55.78 -23.31 3.23
C PRO A 50 55.59 -22.53 4.55
N PRO A 51 54.48 -21.79 4.73
CA PRO A 51 54.21 -21.08 5.98
C PRO A 51 53.83 -22.12 7.04
N TYR A 52 54.83 -22.69 7.71
CA TYR A 52 54.61 -23.38 8.99
C TYR A 52 54.50 -22.31 10.09
N TYR A 53 53.34 -22.35 10.76
CA TYR A 53 53.03 -21.88 12.11
C TYR A 53 54.08 -20.99 12.82
N HIS A 54 53.95 -19.66 12.69
CA HIS A 54 54.53 -18.74 13.67
C HIS A 54 53.57 -18.44 14.85
N THR A 55 52.31 -18.90 14.79
CA THR A 55 51.32 -18.73 15.86
C THR A 55 51.30 -19.86 16.91
N SER A 56 52.14 -20.89 16.77
CA SER A 56 52.11 -22.04 17.67
C SER A 56 53.01 -21.89 18.90
N LYS A 57 54.11 -21.14 18.87
CA LYS A 57 55.06 -21.14 19.98
C LYS A 57 54.52 -20.44 21.23
N GLU A 58 53.97 -19.23 21.10
CA GLU A 58 53.37 -18.52 22.24
C GLU A 58 52.14 -19.25 22.78
N ARG A 59 51.30 -19.83 21.91
CA ARG A 59 50.15 -20.63 22.35
C ARG A 59 50.57 -21.94 23.01
N TYR A 60 51.62 -22.59 22.51
CA TYR A 60 52.20 -23.79 23.10
C TYR A 60 52.83 -23.46 24.45
N ASP A 61 53.64 -22.40 24.55
CA ASP A 61 54.28 -21.96 25.79
C ASP A 61 53.23 -21.53 26.84
N LEU A 62 52.13 -20.92 26.41
CA LEU A 62 50.99 -20.58 27.27
C LEU A 62 50.26 -21.85 27.76
N MET A 63 49.98 -22.81 26.87
CA MET A 63 49.37 -24.10 27.24
C MET A 63 50.26 -24.91 28.18
N VAL A 64 51.56 -24.95 27.92
CA VAL A 64 52.58 -25.57 28.78
C VAL A 64 52.58 -24.91 30.16
N SER A 65 52.53 -23.57 30.21
CA SER A 65 52.48 -22.82 31.47
C SER A 65 51.20 -23.07 32.25
N VAL A 66 50.05 -23.17 31.57
CA VAL A 66 48.76 -23.50 32.20
C VAL A 66 48.78 -24.92 32.76
N ILE A 67 49.28 -25.91 32.01
CA ILE A 67 49.31 -27.30 32.48
C ILE A 67 50.27 -27.45 33.66
N HIS A 68 51.45 -26.84 33.62
CA HIS A 68 52.38 -26.84 34.76
C HIS A 68 51.86 -26.04 35.97
N HIS A 69 50.99 -25.06 35.78
CA HIS A 69 50.37 -24.36 36.90
C HIS A 69 49.45 -25.29 37.72
N PHE A 70 48.67 -26.14 37.05
CA PHE A 70 47.73 -27.05 37.71
C PHE A 70 48.33 -28.42 38.04
N ALA A 71 49.37 -28.84 37.32
CA ALA A 71 50.11 -30.08 37.56
C ALA A 71 51.62 -29.84 37.38
N PRO A 72 52.31 -29.30 38.40
CA PRO A 72 53.71 -28.85 38.29
C PRO A 72 54.70 -29.94 37.89
N SER A 73 54.40 -31.20 38.19
CA SER A 73 55.22 -32.38 37.90
C SER A 73 54.79 -33.16 36.65
N ALA A 74 53.83 -32.67 35.86
CA ALA A 74 53.35 -33.37 34.68
C ALA A 74 54.42 -33.38 33.56
N ASP A 75 54.75 -34.57 33.05
CA ASP A 75 55.57 -34.72 31.85
C ASP A 75 54.74 -34.35 30.61
N LEU A 76 55.21 -33.37 29.86
CA LEU A 76 54.55 -32.84 28.66
C LEU A 76 54.98 -33.53 27.37
N SER A 77 55.74 -34.62 27.48
CA SER A 77 55.89 -35.58 26.38
C SER A 77 54.52 -36.13 25.95
N THR A 78 54.38 -36.55 24.69
CA THR A 78 53.12 -37.12 24.19
C THR A 78 52.66 -38.35 24.98
N GLU A 79 53.60 -39.12 25.51
CA GLU A 79 53.33 -40.27 26.37
C GLU A 79 52.91 -39.82 27.78
N GLY A 80 53.59 -38.84 28.37
CA GLY A 80 53.26 -38.27 29.68
C GLY A 80 51.88 -37.60 29.73
N LEU A 81 51.51 -36.85 28.69
CA LEU A 81 50.19 -36.23 28.56
C LEU A 81 49.07 -37.27 28.41
N ARG A 82 49.30 -38.37 27.69
CA ARG A 82 48.31 -39.45 27.56
C ARG A 82 48.07 -40.14 28.90
N GLU A 83 49.11 -40.34 29.70
CA GLU A 83 49.02 -40.97 31.01
C GLU A 83 48.38 -40.03 32.04
N PHE A 84 48.68 -38.73 31.97
CA PHE A 84 48.02 -37.69 32.76
C PHE A 84 46.51 -37.63 32.49
N VAL A 85 46.09 -37.61 31.21
CA VAL A 85 44.66 -37.60 30.84
C VAL A 85 43.94 -38.87 31.27
N LYS A 86 44.63 -40.03 31.25
CA LYS A 86 44.06 -41.30 31.70
C LYS A 86 43.78 -41.36 33.20
N ASN A 87 44.50 -40.56 33.98
CA ASN A 87 44.41 -40.52 35.44
C ASN A 87 43.53 -39.37 35.97
N LEU A 88 42.95 -38.55 35.08
CA LEU A 88 41.95 -37.55 35.47
C LEU A 88 40.64 -38.25 35.87
N PRO A 89 40.06 -37.95 37.04
CA PRO A 89 38.81 -38.57 37.46
C PRO A 89 37.65 -38.14 36.53
N PRO A 90 36.68 -39.03 36.26
CA PRO A 90 35.50 -38.68 35.47
C PRO A 90 34.61 -37.67 36.22
N PRO A 91 33.78 -36.88 35.50
CA PRO A 91 32.97 -35.84 36.13
C PRO A 91 31.87 -36.44 37.02
N PHE A 92 31.68 -35.85 38.20
CA PHE A 92 30.61 -36.17 39.14
C PHE A 92 29.22 -35.92 38.54
N GLU A 93 28.36 -36.94 38.52
CA GLU A 93 26.91 -36.78 38.37
C GLU A 93 26.31 -36.37 39.73
N GLY A 94 25.61 -35.23 39.76
CA GLY A 94 24.79 -34.82 40.90
C GLY A 94 24.66 -33.32 41.06
N SER A 95 23.56 -32.74 40.59
CA SER A 95 23.06 -31.44 41.07
C SER A 95 22.68 -31.53 42.54
N PRO A 96 22.96 -30.51 43.38
CA PRO A 96 21.86 -29.64 43.79
C PRO A 96 22.21 -28.16 44.11
N SER A 97 21.17 -27.33 43.91
CA SER A 97 20.71 -26.22 44.78
C SER A 97 21.53 -24.94 44.95
N SER A 98 20.81 -23.83 44.73
CA SER A 98 21.15 -22.45 45.05
C SER A 98 21.72 -22.24 46.45
N ALA A 99 22.75 -21.39 46.58
CA ALA A 99 22.75 -20.20 47.44
C ALA A 99 24.09 -19.45 47.38
N ALA A 100 23.95 -18.12 47.33
CA ALA A 100 24.76 -17.16 48.08
C ALA A 100 26.13 -16.67 47.52
N LEU A 101 26.15 -15.34 47.36
CA LEU A 101 27.16 -14.37 47.81
C LEU A 101 28.16 -13.79 46.79
N ALA A 102 28.26 -12.47 46.93
CA ALA A 102 28.86 -11.47 46.05
C ALA A 102 30.40 -11.41 46.09
N PRO A 103 31.05 -10.76 45.10
CA PRO A 103 32.47 -10.47 45.15
C PRO A 103 32.75 -9.08 45.74
N THR A 104 33.61 -9.05 46.76
CA THR A 104 34.34 -7.86 47.22
C THR A 104 35.68 -7.75 46.49
N GLU A 105 36.03 -6.50 46.18
CA GLU A 105 37.29 -6.05 45.59
C GLU A 105 38.53 -6.43 46.42
N LYS A 106 39.68 -6.59 45.75
CA LYS A 106 40.91 -5.85 46.10
C LYS A 106 41.96 -5.86 44.99
N SER A 107 42.48 -4.65 44.80
CA SER A 107 43.47 -4.07 43.90
C SER A 107 44.90 -4.62 43.97
N VAL A 108 45.68 -4.45 42.89
CA VAL A 108 47.13 -4.14 42.94
C VAL A 108 47.57 -3.38 41.67
N PRO A 109 48.70 -2.62 41.70
CA PRO A 109 48.66 -1.16 41.53
C PRO A 109 49.89 -0.60 40.78
N TRP A 110 49.79 -0.25 39.51
CA TRP A 110 50.80 0.58 38.85
C TRP A 110 50.12 1.49 37.85
N LEU A 111 49.92 2.75 38.24
CA LEU A 111 50.00 3.97 37.41
C LEU A 111 49.56 5.14 38.27
N SER A 112 50.51 5.72 39.00
CA SER A 112 50.36 6.98 39.72
C SER A 112 51.09 8.11 39.01
N HIS A 113 50.44 9.27 39.06
CA HIS A 113 50.93 10.64 38.83
C HIS A 113 51.20 11.06 37.38
N SER A 114 50.41 11.92 36.72
CA SER A 114 49.79 13.25 37.03
C SER A 114 50.53 14.36 36.29
N SER A 115 49.83 15.13 35.45
CA SER A 115 49.40 16.51 35.76
C SER A 115 49.17 17.32 34.48
N GLY A 116 48.05 18.05 34.44
CA GLY A 116 47.97 19.28 33.66
C GLY A 116 46.69 19.55 32.87
N VAL A 117 45.69 20.09 33.57
CA VAL A 117 44.73 21.10 33.10
C VAL A 117 43.44 20.61 32.39
N ASP A 118 42.32 20.80 33.12
CA ASP A 118 40.92 20.88 32.65
C ASP A 118 40.74 21.99 31.58
N PRO A 119 39.88 21.79 30.57
CA PRO A 119 38.45 22.02 30.80
C PRO A 119 37.52 21.00 30.11
N SER A 120 36.42 20.68 30.78
CA SER A 120 35.25 19.94 30.26
C SER A 120 34.86 20.34 28.83
N PRO A 121 34.45 19.37 27.98
CA PRO A 121 33.01 19.21 27.81
C PRO A 121 32.53 17.76 27.60
N ILE A 122 31.35 17.50 28.17
CA ILE A 122 30.23 16.74 27.58
C ILE A 122 30.46 15.23 27.36
N ALA A 123 29.81 14.45 28.23
CA ALA A 123 29.67 13.01 28.13
C ALA A 123 28.93 12.59 26.84
N LEU A 124 29.57 11.71 26.06
CA LEU A 124 28.91 10.82 25.11
C LEU A 124 28.17 9.71 25.89
N PRO A 125 26.94 9.33 25.55
CA PRO A 125 26.30 8.16 26.12
C PRO A 125 27.07 6.91 25.70
N THR A 126 27.52 6.13 26.69
CA THR A 126 28.04 4.78 26.51
C THR A 126 26.98 3.87 25.86
N PRO A 127 27.33 3.03 24.86
CA PRO A 127 26.41 2.03 24.36
C PRO A 127 26.12 1.02 25.47
N GLU A 128 24.85 0.78 25.76
CA GLU A 128 24.42 -0.36 26.57
C GLU A 128 25.01 -1.65 25.98
N SER A 129 25.54 -2.47 26.87
CA SER A 129 26.25 -3.72 26.60
C SER A 129 25.41 -4.70 25.78
N SER A 130 25.83 -4.97 24.54
CA SER A 130 25.48 -6.19 23.82
C SER A 130 26.01 -7.41 24.59
N PRO A 131 25.26 -8.53 24.71
CA PRO A 131 25.77 -9.74 25.36
C PRO A 131 27.01 -10.25 24.61
N ARG A 132 28.10 -10.53 25.33
CA ARG A 132 29.25 -11.24 24.77
C ARG A 132 28.81 -12.67 24.43
N CYS A 133 28.79 -13.00 23.14
CA CYS A 133 28.60 -14.38 22.68
C CYS A 133 29.81 -15.21 23.11
N VAL A 134 29.61 -16.15 24.04
CA VAL A 134 30.62 -17.14 24.44
C VAL A 134 30.72 -18.18 23.32
N VAL A 135 31.94 -18.54 22.94
CA VAL A 135 32.24 -19.43 21.79
C VAL A 135 31.65 -20.84 21.95
N ASP A 136 31.27 -21.23 23.18
CA ASP A 136 30.73 -22.56 23.49
C ASP A 136 29.23 -22.74 23.16
N ASP A 137 28.46 -21.65 22.93
CA ASP A 137 27.03 -21.73 22.52
C ASP A 137 26.83 -21.89 20.98
N VAL A 138 27.92 -22.02 20.23
CA VAL A 138 27.94 -21.96 18.75
C VAL A 138 27.54 -23.29 18.10
N GLU A 139 27.72 -24.42 18.79
CA GLU A 139 27.40 -25.76 18.24
C GLU A 139 25.89 -26.09 18.28
N GLU A 140 25.10 -25.46 19.15
CA GLU A 140 23.65 -25.72 19.26
C GLU A 140 22.77 -24.81 18.36
N THR A 141 23.35 -23.79 17.72
CA THR A 141 22.61 -22.78 16.92
C THR A 141 22.70 -22.97 15.40
N LEU A 142 23.45 -23.96 14.90
CA LEU A 142 23.55 -24.28 13.48
C LEU A 142 23.05 -25.72 13.21
N LEU A 143 22.03 -25.87 12.35
CA LEU A 143 21.59 -27.16 11.83
C LEU A 143 22.17 -27.39 10.43
N VAL A 144 22.61 -28.60 10.14
CA VAL A 144 23.06 -28.96 8.78
C VAL A 144 21.84 -29.39 7.95
N ASP A 145 21.62 -28.74 6.81
CA ASP A 145 20.50 -29.08 5.91
C ASP A 145 20.77 -30.36 5.09
N ALA A 146 19.78 -30.78 4.30
CA ALA A 146 19.86 -31.97 3.44
C ALA A 146 20.97 -31.89 2.36
N MET A 147 21.54 -30.70 2.13
CA MET A 147 22.65 -30.45 1.19
C MET A 147 24.00 -30.36 1.92
N ASN A 148 24.04 -30.73 3.21
CA ASN A 148 25.20 -30.68 4.07
C ASN A 148 25.72 -29.26 4.34
N ILE A 149 24.85 -28.25 4.26
CA ILE A 149 25.17 -26.83 4.46
C ILE A 149 24.74 -26.41 5.87
N PRO A 150 25.62 -25.80 6.68
CA PRO A 150 25.24 -25.29 8.00
C PRO A 150 24.28 -24.09 7.87
N ARG A 151 23.13 -24.18 8.54
CA ARG A 151 22.05 -23.18 8.58
C ARG A 151 21.85 -22.70 10.00
N PHE A 152 21.64 -21.40 10.17
CA PHE A 152 21.26 -20.82 11.45
C PHE A 152 19.88 -21.32 11.90
N ASN A 153 19.78 -21.75 13.16
CA ASN A 153 18.57 -22.25 13.80
C ASN A 153 18.08 -21.23 14.85
N GLY A 154 17.11 -20.38 14.46
CA GLY A 154 16.53 -19.34 15.32
C GLY A 154 15.13 -18.96 14.82
N SER A 155 14.40 -18.08 15.51
CA SER A 155 13.02 -17.70 15.15
C SER A 155 12.86 -17.16 13.71
N SER A 156 13.95 -16.70 13.08
CA SER A 156 14.03 -16.24 11.68
C SER A 156 14.38 -17.32 10.65
N SER A 157 14.71 -18.56 11.04
CA SER A 157 15.23 -19.62 10.16
C SER A 157 14.18 -20.49 9.46
N TRP A 158 12.89 -20.18 9.63
CA TRP A 158 11.75 -20.95 9.11
C TRP A 158 11.66 -21.01 7.56
N THR A 159 12.65 -20.53 6.82
CA THR A 159 12.66 -20.40 5.36
C THR A 159 12.56 -21.73 4.63
N ALA A 160 13.28 -22.77 5.07
CA ALA A 160 13.21 -24.09 4.43
C ALA A 160 11.84 -24.75 4.63
N LEU A 161 11.23 -24.55 5.80
CA LEU A 161 9.88 -25.04 6.05
C LEU A 161 8.84 -24.20 5.32
N ASN A 162 8.95 -22.88 5.29
CA ASN A 162 8.04 -22.01 4.54
C ASN A 162 8.15 -22.26 3.03
N ALA A 163 9.33 -22.50 2.48
CA ALA A 163 9.49 -22.86 1.06
C ALA A 163 8.86 -24.22 0.77
N LYS A 164 9.04 -25.23 1.65
CA LYS A 164 8.41 -26.54 1.52
C LYS A 164 6.90 -26.50 1.75
N ILE A 165 6.41 -25.66 2.66
CA ILE A 165 4.98 -25.42 2.91
C ILE A 165 4.38 -24.73 1.69
N VAL A 166 5.00 -23.67 1.18
CA VAL A 166 4.53 -22.97 -0.04
C VAL A 166 4.54 -23.92 -1.24
N HIS A 167 5.60 -24.72 -1.41
CA HIS A 167 5.66 -25.76 -2.44
C HIS A 167 4.54 -26.80 -2.24
N HIS A 168 4.39 -27.36 -1.03
CA HIS A 168 3.35 -28.34 -0.69
C HIS A 168 1.92 -27.80 -0.86
N LEU A 169 1.69 -26.54 -0.51
CA LEU A 169 0.42 -25.83 -0.70
C LEU A 169 0.18 -25.58 -2.19
N SER A 170 1.21 -25.22 -2.96
CA SER A 170 1.12 -25.00 -4.40
C SER A 170 0.90 -26.28 -5.21
N THR A 171 1.37 -27.43 -4.71
CA THR A 171 1.20 -28.73 -5.37
C THR A 171 -0.10 -29.45 -4.99
N ASN A 172 -0.66 -29.20 -3.80
CA ASN A 172 -1.78 -29.98 -3.25
C ASN A 172 -3.10 -29.21 -3.08
N ILE A 173 -3.14 -27.91 -3.37
CA ILE A 173 -4.37 -27.11 -3.34
C ILE A 173 -4.69 -26.65 -4.76
N GLU A 174 -5.77 -27.19 -5.34
CA GLU A 174 -6.31 -26.73 -6.62
C GLU A 174 -6.67 -25.24 -6.53
N ASN A 175 -6.12 -24.43 -7.45
CA ASN A 175 -6.22 -22.96 -7.59
C ASN A 175 -5.17 -22.08 -6.87
N ILE A 176 -4.06 -22.61 -6.33
CA ILE A 176 -2.93 -21.78 -5.87
C ILE A 176 -1.96 -21.37 -6.99
N GLU A 177 -2.16 -21.83 -8.23
CA GLU A 177 -1.32 -21.45 -9.38
C GLU A 177 -1.13 -19.92 -9.47
N ASN A 178 -2.15 -19.13 -9.13
CA ASN A 178 -2.16 -17.65 -9.14
C ASN A 178 -1.30 -16.95 -8.08
N ILE A 179 -0.61 -17.68 -7.19
CA ILE A 179 0.20 -17.10 -6.10
C ILE A 179 1.70 -17.14 -6.43
N SER A 180 2.12 -17.91 -7.45
CA SER A 180 3.53 -17.91 -7.86
C SER A 180 3.89 -16.55 -8.50
N PRO A 181 4.89 -15.82 -7.97
CA PRO A 181 5.35 -14.56 -8.57
C PRO A 181 5.97 -14.73 -9.97
N PHE A 182 6.09 -15.98 -10.45
CA PHE A 182 6.72 -16.36 -11.71
C PHE A 182 5.72 -16.79 -12.79
N GLN A 183 4.41 -16.64 -12.59
CA GLN A 183 3.41 -16.96 -13.61
C GLN A 183 3.59 -16.13 -14.90
N GLY A 184 3.78 -16.83 -16.00
CA GLY A 184 3.73 -16.35 -17.38
C GLY A 184 3.97 -17.54 -18.30
N GLU A 185 3.28 -17.62 -19.44
CA GLU A 185 3.45 -18.71 -20.42
C GLU A 185 4.94 -18.98 -20.66
N SER A 186 5.35 -20.25 -20.57
CA SER A 186 6.66 -20.69 -21.06
C SER A 186 6.82 -20.18 -22.50
N PRO A 187 8.00 -19.64 -22.89
CA PRO A 187 8.20 -19.20 -24.26
C PRO A 187 7.80 -20.32 -25.21
N ARG A 188 6.96 -20.02 -26.20
CA ARG A 188 6.73 -20.95 -27.30
C ARG A 188 8.09 -21.25 -27.91
N SER A 189 8.43 -22.54 -27.92
CA SER A 189 9.63 -23.09 -28.54
C SER A 189 9.94 -22.34 -29.82
N PHE A 190 11.01 -21.56 -29.81
CA PHE A 190 11.56 -21.03 -31.06
C PHE A 190 12.09 -22.22 -31.85
N ASP A 191 11.60 -22.35 -33.07
CA ASP A 191 11.95 -23.42 -34.00
C ASP A 191 13.47 -23.47 -34.20
N GLY A 192 14.13 -24.50 -33.65
CA GLY A 192 15.59 -24.63 -33.79
C GLY A 192 16.35 -25.48 -32.75
N GLN A 193 15.93 -26.73 -32.55
CA GLN A 193 16.71 -27.89 -32.02
C GLN A 193 16.89 -28.14 -30.50
N VAL A 194 16.20 -29.22 -30.06
CA VAL A 194 16.52 -30.38 -29.17
C VAL A 194 17.27 -30.23 -27.82
N ILE A 195 16.47 -30.21 -26.74
CA ILE A 195 16.46 -30.92 -25.44
C ILE A 195 17.76 -31.53 -24.85
N SER A 196 18.22 -30.96 -23.73
CA SER A 196 18.76 -31.66 -22.54
C SER A 196 18.59 -30.78 -21.29
N SER A 197 18.18 -31.36 -20.16
CA SER A 197 17.79 -30.68 -18.91
C SER A 197 18.94 -30.06 -18.09
N ARG A 198 20.14 -29.88 -18.66
CA ARG A 198 21.30 -29.39 -17.90
C ARG A 198 22.19 -28.33 -18.53
N ASN A 199 21.96 -27.89 -19.77
CA ASN A 199 22.69 -26.73 -20.31
C ASN A 199 21.72 -25.84 -21.08
N ALA A 200 21.69 -24.57 -20.68
CA ALA A 200 21.13 -23.41 -21.38
C ALA A 200 20.80 -23.65 -22.87
N GLU A 201 19.52 -23.60 -23.26
CA GLU A 201 19.07 -23.70 -24.67
C GLU A 201 19.70 -22.63 -25.59
N TYR A 202 20.21 -21.54 -25.03
CA TYR A 202 20.90 -20.46 -25.75
C TYR A 202 21.85 -19.71 -24.81
N LEU A 203 23.16 -19.90 -24.94
CA LEU A 203 24.14 -19.02 -24.27
C LEU A 203 24.37 -17.76 -25.12
N PRO A 204 24.40 -16.55 -24.51
CA PRO A 204 24.74 -15.33 -25.22
C PRO A 204 26.12 -15.42 -25.91
N ASP A 205 26.39 -14.52 -26.86
CA ASP A 205 27.76 -14.42 -27.39
C ASP A 205 28.75 -14.06 -26.26
N ARG A 206 29.87 -14.78 -26.20
CA ARG A 206 30.85 -14.61 -25.11
C ARG A 206 31.43 -13.20 -25.07
N ALA A 207 31.73 -12.60 -26.23
CA ALA A 207 32.31 -11.27 -26.28
C ALA A 207 31.28 -10.20 -25.87
N ALA A 208 30.03 -10.34 -26.30
CA ALA A 208 28.93 -9.49 -25.86
C ALA A 208 28.71 -9.58 -24.34
N LEU A 209 28.75 -10.78 -23.77
CA LEU A 209 28.60 -10.99 -22.33
C LEU A 209 29.80 -10.45 -21.52
N GLU A 210 31.03 -10.61 -22.01
CA GLU A 210 32.21 -10.01 -21.37
C GLU A 210 32.13 -8.46 -21.39
N GLN A 211 31.60 -7.87 -22.47
CA GLN A 211 31.32 -6.43 -22.55
C GLN A 211 30.20 -6.00 -21.59
N ALA A 212 29.10 -6.76 -21.52
CA ALA A 212 28.01 -6.52 -20.57
C ALA A 212 28.51 -6.62 -19.12
N ALA A 213 29.38 -7.59 -18.82
CA ALA A 213 29.99 -7.75 -17.51
C ALA A 213 30.91 -6.58 -17.14
N MET A 214 31.73 -6.07 -18.08
CA MET A 214 32.53 -4.87 -17.84
C MET A 214 31.67 -3.66 -17.50
N THR A 215 30.58 -3.46 -18.24
CA THR A 215 29.57 -2.41 -17.98
C THR A 215 28.93 -2.61 -16.60
N PHE A 216 28.52 -3.84 -16.27
CA PHE A 216 27.96 -4.17 -14.96
C PHE A 216 28.91 -3.81 -13.80
N PHE A 217 30.19 -4.22 -13.89
CA PHE A 217 31.16 -3.94 -12.83
C PHE A 217 31.49 -2.46 -12.67
N ARG A 218 31.50 -1.71 -13.78
CA ARG A 218 31.78 -0.28 -13.81
C ARG A 218 30.60 0.55 -13.31
N ASP A 219 29.38 0.20 -13.70
CA ASP A 219 28.22 1.10 -13.58
C ASP A 219 27.22 0.68 -12.50
N ILE A 220 27.06 -0.62 -12.24
CA ILE A 220 26.12 -1.17 -11.25
C ILE A 220 26.88 -1.64 -10.00
N ASN A 221 27.83 -2.57 -10.16
CA ASN A 221 28.54 -3.19 -9.02
C ASN A 221 29.46 -2.22 -8.26
N SER A 222 29.84 -1.11 -8.91
CA SER A 222 30.65 -0.03 -8.32
C SER A 222 29.88 0.77 -7.28
N VAL A 223 28.57 0.94 -7.51
CA VAL A 223 27.63 1.63 -6.62
C VAL A 223 27.12 0.71 -5.52
N ILE A 224 26.77 -0.52 -5.88
CA ILE A 224 26.26 -1.55 -4.97
C ILE A 224 26.91 -2.91 -5.21
N PHE A 225 27.52 -3.51 -4.19
CA PHE A 225 28.31 -4.73 -4.37
C PHE A 225 27.41 -5.98 -4.40
N ILE A 226 27.42 -6.71 -5.52
CA ILE A 226 26.67 -7.97 -5.67
C ILE A 226 27.61 -9.11 -6.04
N LEU A 227 28.45 -8.87 -7.05
CA LEU A 227 29.34 -9.87 -7.62
C LEU A 227 30.81 -9.53 -7.34
N ASP A 228 31.58 -10.58 -7.14
CA ASP A 228 33.03 -10.52 -7.15
C ASP A 228 33.52 -10.68 -8.59
N GLN A 229 34.28 -9.70 -9.10
CA GLN A 229 34.71 -9.67 -10.50
C GLN A 229 35.55 -10.90 -10.87
N GLU A 230 36.44 -11.31 -9.97
CA GLU A 230 37.32 -12.45 -10.20
C GLU A 230 36.57 -13.78 -10.28
N ASN A 231 35.60 -14.01 -9.38
CA ASN A 231 34.78 -15.22 -9.38
C ASN A 231 33.78 -15.23 -10.53
N PHE A 232 33.19 -14.09 -10.90
CA PHE A 232 32.25 -14.04 -12.03
C PHE A 232 32.91 -14.51 -13.33
N TYR A 233 34.12 -14.04 -13.64
CA TYR A 233 34.81 -14.50 -14.84
C TYR A 233 35.27 -15.97 -14.75
N ALA A 234 35.52 -16.49 -13.55
CA ALA A 234 35.79 -17.92 -13.37
C ALA A 234 34.54 -18.76 -13.68
N TRP A 235 33.37 -18.34 -13.20
CA TRP A 235 32.09 -18.95 -13.56
C TRP A 235 31.81 -18.84 -15.05
N LEU A 236 32.15 -17.72 -15.67
CA LEU A 236 32.02 -17.56 -17.12
C LEU A 236 32.89 -18.57 -17.88
N ASP A 237 34.13 -18.77 -17.46
CA ASP A 237 35.00 -19.78 -18.05
C ASP A 237 34.43 -21.21 -17.86
N GLU A 238 33.82 -21.51 -16.70
CA GLU A 238 33.18 -22.79 -16.41
C GLU A 238 31.94 -23.03 -17.31
N VAL A 239 31.04 -22.03 -17.41
CA VAL A 239 29.82 -22.07 -18.24
C VAL A 239 30.15 -22.33 -19.71
N TYR A 240 31.12 -21.62 -20.27
CA TYR A 240 31.51 -21.74 -21.69
C TYR A 240 32.44 -22.93 -21.96
N SER A 241 32.91 -23.62 -20.92
CA SER A 241 33.66 -24.87 -21.05
C SER A 241 32.77 -26.10 -20.90
N GLU A 242 31.45 -25.93 -20.94
CA GLU A 242 30.43 -26.98 -20.75
C GLU A 242 30.59 -27.76 -19.43
N GLN A 243 31.09 -27.10 -18.38
CA GLN A 243 31.17 -27.69 -17.05
C GLN A 243 29.83 -27.52 -16.32
N ASP A 244 29.45 -28.53 -15.54
CA ASP A 244 28.24 -28.47 -14.69
C ASP A 244 28.38 -27.31 -13.69
N VAL A 245 27.55 -26.27 -13.86
CA VAL A 245 27.43 -25.12 -12.96
C VAL A 245 26.04 -25.08 -12.33
N SER A 246 25.89 -24.40 -11.20
CA SER A 246 24.59 -24.30 -10.52
C SER A 246 23.62 -23.39 -11.29
N THR A 247 22.33 -23.60 -11.10
CA THR A 247 21.27 -22.82 -11.74
C THR A 247 21.33 -21.36 -11.33
N SER A 248 21.72 -21.08 -10.08
CA SER A 248 22.01 -19.71 -9.63
C SER A 248 23.12 -19.02 -10.41
N ILE A 249 24.17 -19.75 -10.84
CA ILE A 249 25.26 -19.18 -11.63
C ILE A 249 24.76 -18.86 -13.05
N LEU A 250 23.99 -19.76 -13.66
CA LEU A 250 23.37 -19.52 -14.96
C LEU A 250 22.43 -18.31 -14.92
N ALA A 251 21.55 -18.22 -13.91
CA ALA A 251 20.65 -17.09 -13.72
C ALA A 251 21.43 -15.77 -13.56
N ILE A 252 22.55 -15.75 -12.83
CA ILE A 252 23.42 -14.57 -12.71
C ILE A 252 23.97 -14.13 -14.06
N VAL A 253 24.46 -15.07 -14.88
CA VAL A 253 25.00 -14.78 -16.22
C VAL A 253 23.94 -14.11 -17.10
N TYR A 254 22.75 -14.70 -17.17
CA TYR A 254 21.64 -14.15 -17.94
C TYR A 254 21.14 -12.80 -17.40
N LEU A 255 21.12 -12.60 -16.08
CA LEU A 255 20.71 -11.32 -15.50
C LEU A 255 21.73 -10.21 -15.76
N VAL A 256 23.02 -10.51 -15.77
CA VAL A 256 24.05 -9.55 -16.18
C VAL A 256 23.86 -9.16 -17.65
N MET A 257 23.57 -10.12 -18.52
CA MET A 257 23.25 -9.86 -19.93
C MET A 257 21.96 -9.05 -20.08
N ALA A 258 20.91 -9.37 -19.34
CA ALA A 258 19.65 -8.64 -19.37
C ALA A 258 19.80 -7.18 -18.90
N LEU A 259 20.57 -6.94 -17.83
CA LEU A 259 20.78 -5.60 -17.27
C LEU A 259 21.66 -4.71 -18.14
N CYS A 260 22.73 -5.26 -18.74
CA CYS A 260 23.78 -4.47 -19.39
C CYS A 260 23.94 -4.73 -20.90
N GLY A 261 23.42 -5.83 -21.42
CA GLY A 261 23.37 -6.15 -22.85
C GLY A 261 22.02 -5.85 -23.52
N ASP A 262 21.00 -5.42 -22.76
CA ASP A 262 19.63 -5.08 -23.21
C ASP A 262 18.91 -6.23 -23.97
N GLU A 263 19.20 -7.48 -23.57
CA GLU A 263 18.65 -8.67 -24.21
C GLU A 263 17.45 -9.23 -23.41
N ILE A 264 16.24 -9.00 -23.92
CA ILE A 264 14.98 -9.41 -23.25
C ILE A 264 14.88 -10.94 -23.13
N SER A 265 15.37 -11.70 -24.11
CA SER A 265 15.38 -13.17 -24.07
C SER A 265 16.20 -13.71 -22.88
N SER A 266 17.37 -13.11 -22.63
CA SER A 266 18.20 -13.45 -21.47
C SER A 266 17.43 -13.28 -20.14
N PHE A 267 16.58 -12.26 -20.02
CA PHE A 267 15.74 -12.10 -18.84
C PHE A 267 14.70 -13.21 -18.67
N GLU A 268 14.00 -13.59 -19.75
CA GLU A 268 12.99 -14.66 -19.68
C GLU A 268 13.61 -16.00 -19.28
N ILE A 269 14.81 -16.29 -19.76
CA ILE A 269 15.58 -17.48 -19.37
C ILE A 269 16.00 -17.40 -17.89
N ALA A 270 16.49 -16.24 -17.42
CA ALA A 270 16.78 -16.06 -16.00
C ALA A 270 15.53 -16.23 -15.13
N ARG A 271 14.37 -15.76 -15.61
CA ARG A 271 13.08 -15.89 -14.92
C ARG A 271 12.66 -17.34 -14.77
N SER A 272 12.84 -18.18 -15.81
CA SER A 272 12.48 -19.61 -15.72
C SER A 272 13.30 -20.37 -14.68
N TYR A 273 14.53 -19.94 -14.41
CA TYR A 273 15.39 -20.55 -13.40
C TYR A 273 15.07 -20.13 -11.96
N MET A 274 14.21 -19.14 -11.73
CA MET A 274 14.06 -18.55 -10.40
C MET A 274 13.51 -19.50 -9.32
N ASN A 275 12.71 -20.50 -9.70
CA ASN A 275 12.26 -21.52 -8.76
C ASN A 275 13.44 -22.34 -8.24
N ASP A 276 14.27 -22.86 -9.15
CA ASP A 276 15.49 -23.61 -8.83
C ASP A 276 16.48 -22.75 -8.03
N VAL A 277 16.61 -21.46 -8.37
CA VAL A 277 17.44 -20.50 -7.62
C VAL A 277 16.99 -20.39 -6.17
N ILE A 278 15.68 -20.32 -5.92
CA ILE A 278 15.12 -20.25 -4.56
C ILE A 278 15.33 -21.58 -3.82
N GLU A 279 15.13 -22.71 -4.50
CA GLU A 279 15.32 -24.05 -3.94
C GLU A 279 16.79 -24.34 -3.59
N GLU A 280 17.73 -23.95 -4.45
CA GLU A 280 19.18 -24.06 -4.19
C GLU A 280 19.57 -23.34 -2.89
N SER A 281 18.91 -22.22 -2.58
CA SER A 281 19.08 -21.46 -1.33
C SER A 281 20.56 -21.26 -0.96
N THR A 282 21.40 -20.89 -1.94
CA THR A 282 22.85 -20.64 -1.80
C THR A 282 23.20 -19.15 -1.66
N LEU A 283 24.47 -18.83 -1.37
CA LEU A 283 24.95 -17.44 -1.49
C LEU A 283 24.82 -16.91 -2.93
N ASN A 284 24.91 -17.78 -3.94
CA ASN A 284 24.66 -17.40 -5.33
C ASN A 284 23.17 -17.13 -5.59
N SER A 285 22.27 -17.84 -4.90
CA SER A 285 20.84 -17.56 -4.96
C SER A 285 20.52 -16.14 -4.46
N VAL A 286 21.15 -15.70 -3.37
CA VAL A 286 21.02 -14.32 -2.88
C VAL A 286 21.45 -13.31 -3.95
N ARG A 287 22.60 -13.54 -4.59
CA ARG A 287 23.12 -12.66 -5.66
C ARG A 287 22.18 -12.63 -6.87
N ALA A 288 21.68 -13.78 -7.32
CA ALA A 288 20.73 -13.88 -8.42
C ALA A 288 19.43 -13.10 -8.10
N ILE A 289 18.90 -13.25 -6.89
CA ILE A 289 17.71 -12.52 -6.43
C ILE A 289 17.96 -11.00 -6.37
N MET A 290 19.15 -10.56 -5.92
CA MET A 290 19.51 -9.13 -5.93
C MET A 290 19.55 -8.57 -7.37
N LEU A 291 20.15 -9.29 -8.32
CA LEU A 291 20.17 -8.88 -9.74
C LEU A 291 18.77 -8.85 -10.36
N MET A 292 17.96 -9.86 -10.06
CA MET A 292 16.56 -9.93 -10.51
C MET A 292 15.73 -8.78 -9.94
N THR A 293 15.96 -8.42 -8.67
CA THR A 293 15.34 -7.26 -8.02
C THR A 293 15.70 -5.97 -8.76
N LEU A 294 16.99 -5.75 -9.07
CA LEU A 294 17.44 -4.58 -9.83
C LEU A 294 16.79 -4.51 -11.21
N TYR A 295 16.75 -5.63 -11.95
CA TYR A 295 16.12 -5.67 -13.27
C TYR A 295 14.62 -5.35 -13.18
N ARG A 296 13.88 -5.97 -12.26
CA ARG A 296 12.45 -5.72 -12.05
C ARG A 296 12.17 -4.27 -11.66
N GLN A 297 13.04 -3.64 -10.87
CA GLN A 297 12.94 -2.22 -10.55
C GLN A 297 13.09 -1.34 -11.81
N THR A 298 14.04 -1.65 -12.70
CA THR A 298 14.19 -0.89 -13.96
C THR A 298 12.99 -1.02 -14.89
N ARG A 299 12.25 -2.14 -14.81
CA ARG A 299 11.00 -2.39 -15.55
C ARG A 299 9.74 -1.87 -14.84
N ASN A 300 9.88 -1.19 -13.70
CA ASN A 300 8.79 -0.66 -12.88
C ASN A 300 7.90 -1.72 -12.19
N ASP A 301 8.41 -2.95 -12.01
CA ASP A 301 7.76 -4.03 -11.26
C ASP A 301 8.11 -3.96 -9.76
N CYS A 302 8.04 -2.77 -9.16
CA CYS A 302 8.65 -2.52 -7.85
C CYS A 302 8.05 -3.33 -6.69
N SER A 303 6.75 -3.65 -6.77
CA SER A 303 6.08 -4.50 -5.76
C SER A 303 6.65 -5.91 -5.74
N LEU A 304 6.87 -6.49 -6.92
CA LEU A 304 7.43 -7.82 -7.07
C LEU A 304 8.90 -7.82 -6.66
N ALA A 305 9.65 -6.81 -7.09
CA ALA A 305 11.04 -6.62 -6.69
C ALA A 305 11.21 -6.60 -5.16
N TRP A 306 10.33 -5.89 -4.44
CA TRP A 306 10.35 -5.85 -2.97
C TRP A 306 10.08 -7.23 -2.34
N VAL A 307 9.14 -8.01 -2.86
CA VAL A 307 8.85 -9.37 -2.36
C VAL A 307 10.05 -10.30 -2.60
N MET A 308 10.66 -10.23 -3.79
CA MET A 308 11.82 -11.03 -4.15
C MET A 308 13.02 -10.70 -3.27
N LEU A 309 13.27 -9.40 -3.02
CA LEU A 309 14.31 -8.94 -2.12
C LEU A 309 14.14 -9.51 -0.71
N GLY A 310 12.90 -9.52 -0.18
CA GLY A 310 12.57 -10.17 1.08
C GLY A 310 12.90 -11.66 1.13
N THR A 311 12.73 -12.39 0.01
CA THR A 311 13.15 -13.79 -0.09
C THR A 311 14.67 -13.93 -0.07
N GLY A 312 15.41 -13.05 -0.76
CA GLY A 312 16.88 -13.00 -0.70
C GLY A 312 17.40 -12.75 0.72
N ILE A 313 16.73 -11.87 1.47
CA ILE A 313 17.04 -11.56 2.88
C ILE A 313 16.85 -12.78 3.77
N ARG A 314 15.73 -13.49 3.63
CA ARG A 314 15.48 -14.73 4.41
C ARG A 314 16.49 -15.84 4.09
N ILE A 315 16.89 -15.99 2.83
CA ILE A 315 17.97 -16.93 2.45
C ILE A 315 19.28 -16.49 3.11
N ALA A 316 19.66 -15.22 3.02
CA ALA A 316 20.87 -14.68 3.67
C ALA A 316 20.86 -14.85 5.21
N GLN A 317 19.72 -14.65 5.85
CA GLN A 317 19.56 -14.87 7.29
C GLN A 317 19.71 -16.34 7.67
N SER A 318 19.22 -17.27 6.84
CA SER A 318 19.40 -18.72 7.06
C SER A 318 20.89 -19.15 7.06
N PHE A 319 21.76 -18.39 6.40
CA PHE A 319 23.21 -18.58 6.40
C PHE A 319 23.92 -17.96 7.61
N GLY A 320 23.17 -17.33 8.51
CA GLY A 320 23.76 -16.56 9.61
C GLY A 320 24.51 -15.31 9.14
N LEU A 321 24.29 -14.81 7.91
CA LEU A 321 24.99 -13.61 7.40
C LEU A 321 24.69 -12.34 8.21
N HIS A 322 23.59 -12.36 8.97
CA HIS A 322 23.14 -11.31 9.88
C HIS A 322 23.81 -11.36 11.27
N GLN A 323 24.70 -12.32 11.50
CA GLN A 323 25.39 -12.54 12.78
C GLN A 323 26.87 -12.84 12.56
N MET A 324 27.70 -12.65 13.59
CA MET A 324 29.14 -12.97 13.53
C MET A 324 29.42 -14.44 13.18
N ILE A 325 28.55 -15.35 13.59
CA ILE A 325 28.67 -16.80 13.35
C ILE A 325 28.85 -17.16 11.87
N GLY A 326 28.19 -16.45 10.96
CA GLY A 326 28.30 -16.70 9.50
C GLY A 326 29.68 -16.39 8.90
N TYR A 327 30.57 -15.79 9.69
CA TYR A 327 31.91 -15.35 9.29
C TYR A 327 33.03 -16.09 10.04
N ILE A 328 32.75 -16.63 11.23
CA ILE A 328 33.77 -17.26 12.11
C ILE A 328 34.37 -18.53 11.47
N GLN A 329 33.60 -19.25 10.64
CA GLN A 329 34.03 -20.49 10.00
C GLN A 329 34.88 -20.29 8.73
N ASP A 330 35.02 -19.06 8.22
CA ASP A 330 35.78 -18.79 6.99
C ASP A 330 37.29 -18.65 7.27
N THR A 331 38.09 -19.59 6.76
CA THR A 331 39.56 -19.55 6.86
C THR A 331 40.23 -18.50 5.96
N SER A 332 39.45 -17.77 5.15
CA SER A 332 39.95 -16.79 4.19
C SER A 332 39.32 -15.42 4.45
N VAL A 333 40.13 -14.45 4.87
CA VAL A 333 39.73 -13.04 5.10
C VAL A 333 38.97 -12.47 3.91
N TYR A 334 39.40 -12.79 2.69
CA TYR A 334 38.74 -12.39 1.44
C TYR A 334 37.29 -12.90 1.31
N ARG A 335 37.03 -14.16 1.70
CA ARG A 335 35.70 -14.78 1.57
C ARG A 335 34.73 -14.23 2.60
N ALA A 336 35.20 -14.05 3.83
CA ALA A 336 34.45 -13.39 4.89
C ALA A 336 34.07 -11.95 4.49
N GLU A 337 34.99 -11.20 3.89
CA GLU A 337 34.71 -9.83 3.42
C GLU A 337 33.71 -9.79 2.26
N ILE A 338 33.75 -10.73 1.30
CA ILE A 338 32.74 -10.83 0.25
C ILE A 338 31.35 -11.06 0.83
N LYS A 339 31.21 -12.00 1.77
CA LYS A 339 29.93 -12.27 2.46
C LYS A 339 29.42 -11.01 3.17
N ARG A 340 30.32 -10.27 3.82
CA ARG A 340 30.00 -9.06 4.58
C ARG A 340 29.49 -7.96 3.66
N ARG A 341 30.14 -7.77 2.51
CA ARG A 341 29.70 -6.78 1.49
C ARG A 341 28.36 -7.14 0.88
N ILE A 342 28.07 -8.42 0.67
CA ILE A 342 26.78 -8.88 0.17
C ILE A 342 25.68 -8.61 1.19
N TRP A 343 25.90 -8.95 2.46
CA TRP A 343 24.97 -8.67 3.54
C TRP A 343 24.64 -7.17 3.61
N TRP A 344 25.67 -6.32 3.67
CA TRP A 344 25.46 -4.87 3.76
C TRP A 344 24.84 -4.26 2.49
N SER A 345 25.16 -4.79 1.30
CA SER A 345 24.50 -4.35 0.07
C SER A 345 23.04 -4.80 0.02
N LEU A 346 22.71 -5.96 0.60
CA LEU A 346 21.34 -6.44 0.74
C LEU A 346 20.55 -5.58 1.73
N CYS A 347 21.15 -5.20 2.86
CA CYS A 347 20.58 -4.22 3.79
C CYS A 347 20.32 -2.88 3.12
N GLU A 348 21.29 -2.39 2.36
CA GLU A 348 21.16 -1.13 1.63
C GLU A 348 20.02 -1.19 0.59
N LEU A 349 19.93 -2.28 -0.18
CA LEU A 349 18.81 -2.50 -1.12
C LEU A 349 17.47 -2.52 -0.42
N ASP A 350 17.36 -3.19 0.72
CA ASP A 350 16.12 -3.31 1.49
C ASP A 350 15.65 -1.96 2.00
N GLN A 351 16.55 -1.22 2.66
CA GLN A 351 16.30 0.12 3.15
C GLN A 351 15.87 1.05 2.02
N TRP A 352 16.64 1.09 0.93
CA TRP A 352 16.33 1.96 -0.21
C TRP A 352 15.00 1.58 -0.85
N THR A 353 14.79 0.30 -1.17
CA THR A 353 13.54 -0.16 -1.80
C THR A 353 12.33 0.12 -0.93
N SER A 354 12.47 -0.09 0.38
CA SER A 354 11.40 0.14 1.36
C SER A 354 11.10 1.64 1.53
N CYS A 355 12.14 2.48 1.62
CA CYS A 355 12.01 3.95 1.62
C CYS A 355 11.33 4.46 0.35
N MET A 356 11.74 3.97 -0.82
CA MET A 356 11.20 4.38 -2.12
C MET A 356 9.72 4.02 -2.28
N LEU A 357 9.30 2.86 -1.74
CA LEU A 357 7.94 2.34 -1.88
C LEU A 357 7.01 2.68 -0.72
N GLY A 358 7.52 3.33 0.32
CA GLY A 358 6.76 3.59 1.55
C GLY A 358 6.36 2.30 2.27
N ARG A 359 7.20 1.26 2.20
CA ARG A 359 6.98 -0.05 2.84
C ARG A 359 7.94 -0.21 4.03
N PRO A 360 7.58 -1.03 5.03
CA PRO A 360 8.53 -1.37 6.09
C PRO A 360 9.69 -2.22 5.52
N PRO A 361 10.94 -1.98 5.95
CA PRO A 361 12.07 -2.85 5.60
C PRO A 361 11.92 -4.23 6.21
N ALA A 362 12.42 -5.26 5.52
CA ALA A 362 12.48 -6.61 6.06
C ALA A 362 13.57 -6.76 7.14
N ILE A 363 14.57 -5.88 7.14
CA ILE A 363 15.64 -5.80 8.14
C ILE A 363 15.39 -4.56 9.02
N GLY A 364 15.06 -4.79 10.30
CA GLY A 364 14.90 -3.70 11.28
C GLY A 364 16.21 -2.97 11.59
N HIS A 365 16.10 -1.70 12.01
CA HIS A 365 17.25 -0.81 12.28
C HIS A 365 18.16 -1.23 13.45
N THR A 366 17.73 -2.16 14.30
CA THR A 366 18.48 -2.67 15.46
C THR A 366 19.23 -3.98 15.20
N ASN A 367 19.08 -4.59 14.02
CA ASN A 367 19.55 -5.95 13.72
C ASN A 367 20.87 -6.00 12.92
N TYR A 368 21.86 -5.16 13.25
CA TYR A 368 23.20 -5.22 12.64
C TYR A 368 24.21 -5.87 13.59
N GLY A 369 24.06 -7.18 13.84
CA GLY A 369 25.03 -7.96 14.61
C GLY A 369 26.34 -8.25 13.87
N VAL A 370 26.68 -7.49 12.82
CA VAL A 370 27.75 -7.73 11.84
C VAL A 370 28.58 -6.45 11.72
N PRO A 371 29.92 -6.50 11.67
CA PRO A 371 30.72 -5.30 11.56
C PRO A 371 30.56 -4.73 10.14
N LEU A 372 30.80 -3.42 10.00
CA LEU A 372 30.82 -2.77 8.69
C LEU A 372 31.90 -3.40 7.77
N PRO A 373 31.77 -3.31 6.44
CA PRO A 373 32.78 -3.78 5.49
C PRO A 373 34.17 -3.22 5.79
N SER A 374 35.23 -3.99 5.52
CA SER A 374 36.60 -3.53 5.74
C SER A 374 36.93 -2.36 4.81
N PRO A 375 37.50 -1.25 5.34
CA PRO A 375 37.90 -0.11 4.51
C PRO A 375 39.16 -0.41 3.69
N GLU A 376 39.97 -1.40 4.09
CA GLU A 376 41.27 -1.70 3.51
C GLU A 376 41.21 -2.63 2.30
N LEU A 377 40.22 -3.54 2.27
CA LEU A 377 40.13 -4.55 1.22
C LEU A 377 39.35 -4.00 0.02
N ASN A 378 40.04 -3.76 -1.10
CA ASN A 378 39.38 -3.36 -2.33
C ASN A 378 39.04 -4.58 -3.20
N THR A 379 37.75 -4.74 -3.53
CA THR A 379 37.23 -5.88 -4.32
C THR A 379 36.99 -5.55 -5.79
N THR A 380 37.06 -4.28 -6.20
CA THR A 380 36.84 -3.85 -7.60
C THR A 380 37.79 -2.72 -8.00
N ALA A 381 38.00 -2.53 -9.31
CA ALA A 381 38.80 -1.41 -9.83
C ALA A 381 38.03 -0.08 -9.89
N PHE A 382 36.72 -0.09 -9.63
CA PHE A 382 35.80 1.04 -9.80
C PHE A 382 35.27 1.59 -8.47
N THR A 383 35.61 0.94 -7.36
CA THR A 383 35.21 1.35 -6.02
C THR A 383 36.45 1.78 -5.23
N PRO A 384 36.50 3.00 -4.69
CA PRO A 384 37.63 3.43 -3.87
C PRO A 384 37.64 2.70 -2.51
N PRO A 385 38.82 2.50 -1.88
CA PRO A 385 38.91 1.95 -0.52
C PRO A 385 38.05 2.73 0.47
N GLY A 386 37.41 2.05 1.42
CA GLY A 386 36.51 2.66 2.40
C GLY A 386 35.09 3.00 1.89
N TYR A 387 34.81 2.95 0.58
CA TYR A 387 33.47 3.28 0.07
C TYR A 387 32.39 2.33 0.60
N ALA A 388 32.65 1.02 0.62
CA ALA A 388 31.67 0.04 1.09
C ALA A 388 31.26 0.29 2.56
N THR A 389 32.24 0.67 3.40
CA THR A 389 32.02 1.07 4.79
C THR A 389 31.17 2.33 4.88
N ALA A 390 31.52 3.37 4.12
CA ALA A 390 30.81 4.64 4.11
C ALA A 390 29.38 4.51 3.57
N SER A 391 29.18 3.72 2.50
CA SER A 391 27.87 3.47 1.90
C SER A 391 26.95 2.72 2.87
N ALA A 392 27.46 1.67 3.51
CA ALA A 392 26.69 0.88 4.48
C ALA A 392 26.28 1.70 5.70
N SER A 393 27.20 2.51 6.27
CA SER A 393 26.88 3.36 7.42
C SER A 393 25.87 4.45 7.08
N LEU A 394 25.95 5.05 5.89
CA LEU A 394 24.94 6.01 5.42
C LEU A 394 23.59 5.34 5.15
N GLY A 395 23.59 4.13 4.61
CA GLY A 395 22.37 3.32 4.44
C GLY A 395 21.63 3.15 5.78
N CYS A 396 22.34 2.76 6.84
CA CYS A 396 21.76 2.68 8.19
C CYS A 396 21.10 3.99 8.64
N LEU A 397 21.76 5.13 8.42
CA LEU A 397 21.20 6.44 8.76
C LEU A 397 19.93 6.73 7.96
N ILE A 398 19.90 6.44 6.65
CA ILE A 398 18.70 6.59 5.81
C ILE A 398 17.57 5.70 6.33
N GLY A 399 17.85 4.45 6.71
CA GLY A 399 16.87 3.56 7.33
C GLY A 399 16.30 4.13 8.63
N GLN A 400 17.17 4.65 9.52
CA GLN A 400 16.76 5.31 10.76
C GLN A 400 15.87 6.55 10.50
N ILE A 401 16.26 7.40 9.54
CA ILE A 401 15.48 8.58 9.14
C ILE A 401 14.09 8.16 8.65
N SER A 402 14.01 7.14 7.78
CA SER A 402 12.74 6.66 7.25
C SER A 402 11.82 6.10 8.32
N GLU A 403 12.39 5.37 9.28
CA GLU A 403 11.60 4.78 10.36
C GLU A 403 11.12 5.84 11.36
N GLN A 404 12.03 6.68 11.85
CA GLN A 404 11.74 7.63 12.92
C GLN A 404 10.89 8.83 12.46
N LEU A 405 11.08 9.32 11.23
CA LEU A 405 10.29 10.45 10.71
C LEU A 405 9.02 10.04 9.98
N TYR A 406 8.98 8.83 9.38
CA TYR A 406 7.86 8.45 8.50
C TYR A 406 7.08 7.21 8.95
N THR A 407 7.56 6.46 9.96
CA THR A 407 6.97 5.17 10.36
C THR A 407 6.55 5.10 11.83
N ASP A 408 7.38 5.54 12.79
CA ASP A 408 7.07 5.51 14.22
C ASP A 408 6.22 6.71 14.65
N LYS A 409 5.09 6.47 15.33
CA LYS A 409 4.10 7.48 15.77
C LYS A 409 4.03 7.63 17.29
N LYS A 410 5.08 7.23 18.00
CA LYS A 410 5.18 7.40 19.46
C LYS A 410 5.66 8.81 19.80
N SER A 411 4.69 9.67 20.08
CA SER A 411 4.80 11.06 20.58
C SER A 411 5.04 12.14 19.52
N ALA A 412 4.00 12.95 19.28
CA ALA A 412 4.08 14.21 18.53
C ALA A 412 4.79 15.33 19.33
N GLN A 413 5.52 14.99 20.40
CA GLN A 413 5.99 15.95 21.38
C GLN A 413 7.37 16.53 21.08
N CYS A 414 8.09 16.11 20.03
CA CYS A 414 9.23 16.88 19.51
C CYS A 414 9.78 16.48 18.11
N GLU A 415 8.99 16.59 17.03
CA GLU A 415 9.47 16.32 15.66
C GLU A 415 10.68 17.19 15.24
N GLU A 416 10.81 18.38 15.83
CA GLU A 416 11.89 19.33 15.55
C GLU A 416 13.22 18.95 16.21
N GLN A 417 13.20 18.47 17.46
CA GLN A 417 14.39 17.92 18.12
C GLN A 417 14.88 16.68 17.37
N LEU A 418 13.95 15.78 17.01
CA LEU A 418 14.28 14.57 16.25
C LEU A 418 14.92 14.90 14.90
N SER A 419 14.35 15.84 14.15
CA SER A 419 14.93 16.30 12.87
C SER A 419 16.32 16.91 13.05
N SER A 420 16.53 17.67 14.12
CA SER A 420 17.83 18.27 14.46
C SER A 420 18.88 17.22 14.84
N GLU A 421 18.50 16.20 15.61
CA GLU A 421 19.37 15.07 15.96
C GLU A 421 19.77 14.26 14.72
N LEU A 422 18.82 13.98 13.82
CA LEU A 422 19.08 13.26 12.59
C LEU A 422 20.01 14.04 11.64
N VAL A 423 19.84 15.37 11.54
CA VAL A 423 20.77 16.23 10.81
C VAL A 423 22.17 16.15 11.39
N GLN A 424 22.31 16.24 12.72
CA GLN A 424 23.62 16.14 13.38
C GLN A 424 24.32 14.82 13.07
N LYS A 425 23.60 13.70 13.07
CA LYS A 425 24.15 12.37 12.72
C LYS A 425 24.63 12.31 11.27
N VAL A 426 23.85 12.83 10.32
CA VAL A 426 24.21 12.84 8.89
C VAL A 426 25.40 13.78 8.62
N GLU A 427 25.47 14.93 9.29
CA GLU A 427 26.60 15.85 9.21
C GLU A 427 27.86 15.28 9.86
N GLN A 428 27.74 14.61 11.00
CA GLN A 428 28.85 13.92 11.65
C GLN A 428 29.44 12.85 10.73
N TRP A 429 28.58 12.03 10.13
CA TRP A 429 29.00 11.03 9.14
C TRP A 429 29.80 11.66 7.98
N ARG A 430 29.39 12.84 7.49
CA ARG A 430 30.11 13.56 6.42
C ARG A 430 31.49 14.05 6.88
N ARG A 431 31.64 14.46 8.15
CA ARG A 431 32.93 14.92 8.72
C ARG A 431 33.92 13.79 8.94
N GLU A 432 33.42 12.60 9.30
CA GLU A 432 34.22 11.40 9.52
C GLU A 432 34.64 10.70 8.22
N LEU A 433 34.16 11.18 7.07
CA LEU A 433 34.45 10.58 5.77
C LEU A 433 35.95 10.74 5.41
N PRO A 434 36.63 9.66 4.99
CA PRO A 434 38.01 9.73 4.52
C PRO A 434 38.21 10.79 3.41
N PRO A 435 39.33 11.53 3.39
CA PRO A 435 39.55 12.63 2.44
C PRO A 435 39.40 12.22 0.97
N HIS A 436 39.82 11.01 0.59
CA HIS A 436 39.74 10.50 -0.78
C HIS A 436 38.32 10.10 -1.22
N LEU A 437 37.35 10.05 -0.32
CA LEU A 437 35.93 9.83 -0.61
C LEU A 437 35.14 11.15 -0.64
N ASN A 438 35.78 12.28 -0.38
CA ASN A 438 35.13 13.58 -0.46
C ASN A 438 35.03 14.05 -1.93
N LEU A 439 33.87 14.55 -2.34
CA LEU A 439 33.58 15.06 -3.69
C LEU A 439 34.56 16.12 -4.20
N LYS A 440 35.17 16.90 -3.29
CA LYS A 440 36.10 17.99 -3.62
C LYS A 440 37.54 17.52 -3.87
N SER A 441 37.86 16.27 -3.58
CA SER A 441 39.20 15.72 -3.70
C SER A 441 39.53 15.34 -5.14
N THR A 442 40.81 15.36 -5.51
CA THR A 442 41.29 14.82 -6.79
C THR A 442 41.14 13.30 -6.78
N ILE A 443 40.24 12.78 -7.60
CA ILE A 443 39.86 11.37 -7.61
C ILE A 443 40.21 10.77 -8.98
N ALA A 444 40.66 9.51 -8.99
CA ALA A 444 40.89 8.77 -10.23
C ALA A 444 39.59 8.69 -11.06
N PRO A 445 39.63 8.85 -12.40
CA PRO A 445 38.43 8.82 -13.23
C PRO A 445 37.55 7.57 -13.03
N SER A 446 38.17 6.42 -12.73
CA SER A 446 37.47 5.16 -12.45
C SER A 446 36.59 5.18 -11.19
N PHE A 447 36.81 6.12 -10.26
CA PHE A 447 36.04 6.27 -9.02
C PHE A 447 35.02 7.41 -9.08
N ALA A 448 35.03 8.21 -10.16
CA ALA A 448 34.22 9.42 -10.27
C ALA A 448 32.72 9.15 -10.06
N ARG A 449 32.18 8.08 -10.66
CA ARG A 449 30.77 7.67 -10.49
C ARG A 449 30.46 7.32 -9.03
N THR A 450 31.26 6.43 -8.45
CA THR A 450 31.08 5.91 -7.09
C THR A 450 31.12 7.01 -6.01
N THR A 451 32.10 7.91 -6.09
CA THR A 451 32.21 9.03 -5.14
C THR A 451 31.10 10.07 -5.33
N SER A 452 30.67 10.30 -6.58
CA SER A 452 29.52 11.16 -6.87
C SER A 452 28.22 10.57 -6.30
N TYR A 453 28.05 9.26 -6.41
CA TYR A 453 26.90 8.55 -5.87
C TYR A 453 26.83 8.64 -4.34
N LEU A 454 27.99 8.56 -3.66
CA LEU A 454 28.05 8.78 -2.21
C LEU A 454 27.56 10.18 -1.81
N GLY A 455 27.93 11.19 -2.60
CA GLY A 455 27.43 12.55 -2.47
C GLY A 455 25.92 12.67 -2.65
N LEU A 456 25.37 12.02 -3.69
CA LEU A 456 23.93 11.99 -3.94
C LEU A 456 23.17 11.30 -2.81
N LYS A 457 23.69 10.20 -2.26
CA LYS A 457 23.08 9.52 -1.10
C LYS A 457 23.04 10.42 0.13
N TYR A 458 24.13 11.17 0.39
CA TYR A 458 24.18 12.11 1.50
C TYR A 458 23.14 13.22 1.32
N ASN A 459 23.09 13.83 0.14
CA ASN A 459 22.11 14.86 -0.16
C ASN A 459 20.68 14.31 -0.08
N TYR A 460 20.45 13.07 -0.51
CA TYR A 460 19.15 12.41 -0.37
C TYR A 460 18.74 12.24 1.10
N ALA A 461 19.65 11.86 2.00
CA ALA A 461 19.39 11.80 3.43
C ALA A 461 18.99 13.18 4.00
N CYS A 462 19.70 14.24 3.63
CA CYS A 462 19.35 15.62 4.01
C CYS A 462 17.99 16.05 3.45
N MET A 463 17.70 15.73 2.19
CA MET A 463 16.41 16.01 1.55
C MET A 463 15.26 15.24 2.24
N LEU A 464 15.49 14.00 2.66
CA LEU A 464 14.51 13.21 3.43
C LEU A 464 14.18 13.86 4.78
N ILE A 465 15.14 14.49 5.46
CA ILE A 465 14.86 15.18 6.72
C ILE A 465 14.13 16.50 6.47
N GLY A 466 14.58 17.29 5.48
CA GLY A 466 14.06 18.63 5.25
C GLY A 466 12.79 18.73 4.39
N ARG A 467 12.38 17.68 3.66
CA ARG A 467 11.20 17.73 2.77
C ARG A 467 9.87 18.08 3.47
N PRO A 468 9.56 17.66 4.71
CA PRO A 468 8.31 18.06 5.37
C PRO A 468 8.23 19.58 5.56
N TYR A 469 9.36 20.21 5.89
CA TYR A 469 9.49 21.66 6.06
C TYR A 469 9.33 22.40 4.73
N LEU A 470 9.89 21.88 3.64
CA LEU A 470 9.67 22.43 2.29
C LEU A 470 8.20 22.42 1.89
N ILE A 471 7.52 21.29 2.07
CA ILE A 471 6.10 21.12 1.77
C ILE A 471 5.26 22.07 2.64
N HIS A 472 5.49 22.09 3.95
CA HIS A 472 4.80 22.98 4.89
C HIS A 472 4.98 24.45 4.52
N SER A 473 6.17 24.86 4.07
CA SER A 473 6.43 26.25 3.67
C SER A 473 5.62 26.72 2.47
N ILE A 474 5.13 25.80 1.63
CA ILE A 474 4.32 26.13 0.44
C ILE A 474 2.85 26.24 0.80
N PHE A 475 2.34 25.37 1.68
CA PHE A 475 0.93 25.35 2.04
C PHE A 475 0.56 26.38 3.12
N CYS A 476 1.47 26.69 4.05
CA CYS A 476 1.16 27.49 5.24
C CYS A 476 1.66 28.95 5.17
N GLY A 477 2.36 29.33 4.11
CA GLY A 477 2.61 30.75 3.74
C GLY A 477 3.49 31.61 4.65
N ASN A 478 3.71 31.26 5.93
CA ASN A 478 4.60 31.99 6.84
C ASN A 478 5.02 31.09 8.02
N THR A 479 6.33 30.99 8.26
CA THR A 479 6.89 30.46 9.52
C THR A 479 8.13 31.28 9.89
N HIS A 480 8.04 32.08 10.96
CA HIS A 480 9.12 32.96 11.45
C HIS A 480 10.06 32.27 12.45
N ASP A 481 10.11 30.93 12.46
CA ASP A 481 11.00 30.17 13.35
C ASP A 481 12.38 29.94 12.69
N ALA A 482 13.45 30.22 13.44
CA ALA A 482 14.82 30.06 13.00
C ALA A 482 15.18 28.58 12.77
N SER A 483 14.62 27.67 13.57
CA SER A 483 14.88 26.23 13.45
C SER A 483 14.16 25.63 12.22
N PHE A 484 12.90 26.01 11.99
CA PHE A 484 12.18 25.69 10.75
C PHE A 484 12.94 26.17 9.50
N SER A 485 13.44 27.41 9.53
CA SER A 485 14.19 28.00 8.42
C SER A 485 15.48 27.26 8.13
N SER A 486 16.18 26.82 9.19
CA SER A 486 17.41 26.00 9.08
C SER A 486 17.13 24.64 8.41
N GLN A 487 16.06 23.94 8.79
CA GLN A 487 15.71 22.64 8.21
C GLN A 487 15.27 22.76 6.74
N LEU A 488 14.57 23.85 6.40
CA LEU A 488 14.25 24.18 5.02
C LEU A 488 15.52 24.43 4.18
N GLU A 489 16.46 25.23 4.70
CA GLU A 489 17.72 25.54 4.02
C GLU A 489 18.55 24.29 3.75
N ILE A 490 18.57 23.33 4.69
CA ILE A 490 19.24 22.03 4.50
C ILE A 490 18.67 21.29 3.28
N CYS A 491 17.33 21.25 3.13
CA CYS A 491 16.68 20.61 1.99
C CYS A 491 17.06 21.31 0.67
N GLU A 492 16.98 22.64 0.64
CA GLU A 492 17.26 23.43 -0.55
C GLU A 492 18.73 23.36 -0.98
N ARG A 493 19.65 23.40 -0.01
CA ARG A 493 21.09 23.21 -0.24
C ARG A 493 21.39 21.82 -0.77
N ALA A 494 20.86 20.77 -0.13
CA ALA A 494 21.06 19.40 -0.57
C ALA A 494 20.50 19.15 -1.98
N ASN A 495 19.35 19.77 -2.33
CA ASN A 495 18.81 19.70 -3.67
C ASN A 495 19.70 20.38 -4.71
N ARG A 496 20.25 21.55 -4.41
CA ARG A 496 21.20 22.26 -5.29
C ARG A 496 22.47 21.45 -5.52
N ASP A 497 23.07 20.93 -4.45
CA ASP A 497 24.26 20.09 -4.53
C ASP A 497 23.98 18.82 -5.35
N SER A 498 22.78 18.23 -5.24
CA SER A 498 22.37 17.08 -6.06
C SER A 498 22.23 17.42 -7.54
N VAL A 499 21.69 18.60 -7.88
CA VAL A 499 21.60 19.08 -9.26
C VAL A 499 23.01 19.20 -9.87
N ASP A 500 23.95 19.80 -9.14
CA ASP A 500 25.33 19.97 -9.59
C ASP A 500 26.03 18.62 -9.84
N ILE A 501 25.87 17.67 -8.91
CA ILE A 501 26.44 16.33 -9.04
C ILE A 501 25.82 15.58 -10.23
N LEU A 502 24.50 15.62 -10.40
CA LEU A 502 23.81 14.96 -11.51
C LEU A 502 24.19 15.58 -12.85
N HIS A 503 24.36 16.90 -12.93
CA HIS A 503 24.83 17.58 -14.13
C HIS A 503 26.28 17.19 -14.48
N LYS A 504 27.14 17.06 -13.47
CA LYS A 504 28.51 16.55 -13.66
C LYS A 504 28.50 15.11 -14.16
N LEU A 505 27.67 14.24 -13.58
CA LEU A 505 27.56 12.85 -14.03
C LEU A 505 26.99 12.75 -15.46
N TYR A 506 26.02 13.60 -15.80
CA TYR A 506 25.42 13.69 -17.13
C TYR A 506 26.46 14.09 -18.18
N THR A 507 27.15 15.21 -17.97
CA THR A 507 28.15 15.74 -18.91
C THR A 507 29.35 14.81 -19.10
N GLN A 508 29.69 14.01 -18.09
CA GLN A 508 30.75 13.01 -18.15
C GLN A 508 30.30 11.66 -18.72
N GLY A 509 29.01 11.51 -19.09
CA GLY A 509 28.46 10.25 -19.60
C GLY A 509 28.46 9.12 -18.57
N LEU A 510 28.39 9.47 -17.27
CA LEU A 510 28.46 8.53 -16.16
C LEU A 510 27.09 8.13 -15.63
N LEU A 511 25.98 8.74 -16.07
CA LEU A 511 24.60 8.32 -15.73
C LEU A 511 24.14 7.18 -16.66
N ILE A 512 23.45 6.19 -16.10
CA ILE A 512 22.96 5.03 -16.86
C ILE A 512 21.47 4.77 -16.61
N SER A 513 20.75 4.34 -17.65
CA SER A 513 19.30 4.03 -17.57
C SER A 513 19.02 2.62 -17.04
N SER A 514 20.04 1.76 -16.96
CA SER A 514 19.94 0.37 -16.49
C SER A 514 20.00 0.22 -14.96
N LEU A 515 20.22 1.31 -14.23
CA LEU A 515 20.22 1.30 -12.76
C LEU A 515 19.07 2.18 -12.25
N TYR A 516 18.04 1.55 -11.69
CA TYR A 516 16.83 2.23 -11.21
C TYR A 516 17.13 3.36 -10.19
N PHE A 517 18.15 3.13 -9.38
CA PHE A 517 18.76 4.07 -8.45
C PHE A 517 19.13 5.43 -9.08
N ASP A 518 19.71 5.45 -10.29
CA ASP A 518 19.98 6.71 -11.03
C ASP A 518 18.64 7.40 -11.35
N THR A 519 17.65 6.66 -11.84
CA THR A 519 16.32 7.18 -12.17
C THR A 519 15.62 7.76 -10.94
N TYR A 520 15.66 7.06 -9.81
CA TYR A 520 15.01 7.52 -8.58
C TYR A 520 15.63 8.81 -8.03
N LEU A 521 16.97 8.91 -8.03
CA LEU A 521 17.68 10.12 -7.58
C LEU A 521 17.41 11.30 -8.50
N ILE A 522 17.37 11.09 -9.82
CA ILE A 522 17.00 12.12 -10.80
C ILE A 522 15.57 12.60 -10.54
N LEU A 523 14.61 11.69 -10.39
CA LEU A 523 13.20 12.04 -10.16
C LEU A 523 12.96 12.76 -8.83
N THR A 524 13.59 12.29 -7.75
CA THR A 524 13.47 12.92 -6.43
C THR A 524 14.08 14.32 -6.43
N THR A 525 15.24 14.48 -7.08
CA THR A 525 15.89 15.79 -7.24
C THR A 525 15.06 16.73 -8.09
N ALA A 526 14.52 16.24 -9.22
CA ALA A 526 13.61 16.99 -10.10
C ALA A 526 12.34 17.43 -9.37
N LEU A 527 11.74 16.55 -8.56
CA LEU A 527 10.53 16.85 -7.80
C LEU A 527 10.77 17.98 -6.79
N ILE A 528 11.85 17.91 -6.02
CA ILE A 528 12.19 18.96 -5.05
C ILE A 528 12.55 20.27 -5.78
N LEU A 529 13.27 20.18 -6.91
CA LEU A 529 13.62 21.34 -7.72
C LEU A 529 12.36 22.00 -8.33
N TYR A 530 11.41 21.19 -8.81
CA TYR A 530 10.10 21.63 -9.27
C TYR A 530 9.33 22.35 -8.16
N ILE A 531 9.23 21.74 -6.98
CA ILE A 531 8.56 22.31 -5.80
C ILE A 531 9.20 23.65 -5.42
N ARG A 532 10.53 23.77 -5.44
CA ARG A 532 11.25 25.03 -5.19
C ARG A 532 11.00 26.09 -6.28
N SER A 533 10.89 25.68 -7.55
CA SER A 533 10.63 26.58 -8.69
C SER A 533 9.24 27.26 -8.64
N VAL A 534 8.29 26.63 -7.95
CA VAL A 534 6.97 27.21 -7.67
C VAL A 534 7.12 28.42 -6.74
N LYS A 535 7.93 28.29 -5.68
CA LYS A 535 8.16 29.35 -4.69
C LYS A 535 9.12 30.45 -5.17
N THR A 536 10.17 30.08 -5.90
CA THR A 536 11.26 30.99 -6.26
C THR A 536 11.48 31.00 -7.78
N PRO A 537 11.08 32.08 -8.47
CA PRO A 537 11.18 32.16 -9.93
C PRO A 537 12.59 31.96 -10.51
N SER A 538 13.65 32.34 -9.79
CA SER A 538 15.04 32.15 -10.26
C SER A 538 15.44 30.68 -10.39
N VAL A 539 14.79 29.76 -9.66
CA VAL A 539 15.06 28.31 -9.70
C VAL A 539 14.49 27.67 -10.98
N ARG A 540 13.65 28.37 -11.74
CA ARG A 540 13.08 27.86 -12.99
C ARG A 540 14.13 27.64 -14.09
N GLU A 541 15.20 28.44 -14.09
CA GLU A 541 16.33 28.24 -15.00
C GLU A 541 17.10 26.96 -14.66
N ASP A 542 17.32 26.70 -13.37
CA ASP A 542 17.93 25.45 -12.90
C ASP A 542 17.06 24.24 -13.30
N LEU A 543 15.73 24.35 -13.14
CA LEU A 543 14.78 23.31 -13.57
C LEU A 543 14.83 23.09 -15.09
N ARG A 544 14.98 24.15 -15.89
CA ARG A 544 15.11 24.06 -17.35
C ARG A 544 16.41 23.37 -17.74
N ALA A 545 17.52 23.73 -17.10
CA ALA A 545 18.82 23.08 -17.32
C ALA A 545 18.82 21.60 -16.91
N PHE A 546 17.90 21.19 -16.02
CA PHE A 546 17.78 19.80 -15.57
C PHE A 546 16.97 18.89 -16.51
N ILE A 547 16.19 19.43 -17.46
CA ILE A 547 15.35 18.64 -18.39
C ILE A 547 16.14 17.55 -19.13
N PRO A 548 17.33 17.82 -19.73
CA PRO A 548 18.07 16.79 -20.46
C PRO A 548 18.44 15.58 -19.60
N ILE A 549 18.71 15.82 -18.31
CA ILE A 549 19.00 14.79 -17.31
C ILE A 549 17.74 13.99 -17.01
N LEU A 550 16.60 14.68 -16.82
CA LEU A 550 15.30 14.06 -16.56
C LEU A 550 14.84 13.15 -17.73
N LYS A 551 15.13 13.55 -18.98
CA LYS A 551 14.85 12.74 -20.18
C LYS A 551 15.65 11.44 -20.27
N MET A 552 16.75 11.29 -19.51
CA MET A 552 17.45 10.01 -19.42
C MET A 552 16.62 8.91 -18.76
N CYS A 553 15.59 9.28 -17.99
CA CYS A 553 14.68 8.34 -17.34
C CYS A 553 13.63 7.75 -18.30
N ASN A 554 13.85 7.83 -19.62
CA ASN A 554 12.88 7.42 -20.65
C ASN A 554 12.52 5.92 -20.62
N LYS A 555 13.32 5.05 -20.00
CA LYS A 555 12.96 3.63 -19.81
C LYS A 555 11.83 3.45 -18.79
N SER A 556 11.57 4.45 -17.95
CA SER A 556 10.43 4.48 -17.03
C SER A 556 9.32 5.39 -17.56
N LYS A 557 8.08 4.87 -17.62
CA LYS A 557 6.89 5.69 -17.93
C LYS A 557 6.80 6.91 -17.01
N VAL A 558 7.12 6.74 -15.73
CA VAL A 558 7.13 7.84 -14.73
C VAL A 558 8.15 8.92 -15.10
N GLY A 559 9.32 8.52 -15.59
CA GLY A 559 10.36 9.46 -16.02
C GLY A 559 9.98 10.24 -17.27
N GLN A 560 9.37 9.57 -18.27
CA GLN A 560 8.82 10.21 -19.45
C GLN A 560 7.74 11.23 -19.08
N TYR A 561 6.75 10.81 -18.28
CA TYR A 561 5.70 11.70 -17.81
C TYR A 561 6.25 12.89 -17.02
N ALA A 562 7.20 12.67 -16.11
CA ALA A 562 7.82 13.74 -15.34
C ALA A 562 8.53 14.76 -16.24
N ALA A 563 9.29 14.30 -17.25
CA ALA A 563 9.97 15.18 -18.20
C ALA A 563 8.97 16.03 -19.00
N GLU A 564 7.96 15.38 -19.59
CA GLU A 564 6.92 16.05 -20.39
C GLU A 564 6.17 17.10 -19.58
N HIS A 565 5.84 16.80 -18.31
CA HIS A 565 5.13 17.72 -17.44
C HIS A 565 5.99 18.92 -17.02
N VAL A 566 7.27 18.71 -16.74
CA VAL A 566 8.21 19.80 -16.42
C VAL A 566 8.42 20.71 -17.63
N GLU A 567 8.54 20.14 -18.83
CA GLU A 567 8.62 20.92 -20.08
C GLU A 567 7.36 21.74 -20.32
N LYS A 568 6.19 21.14 -20.11
CA LYS A 568 4.90 21.80 -20.24
C LYS A 568 4.73 22.94 -19.22
N TYR A 569 5.12 22.70 -17.97
CA TYR A 569 5.20 23.72 -16.91
C TYR A 569 6.07 24.92 -17.35
N LEU A 570 7.30 24.66 -17.81
CA LEU A 570 8.21 25.74 -18.23
C LEU A 570 7.74 26.50 -19.47
N GLY A 571 7.05 25.81 -20.41
CA GLY A 571 6.45 26.43 -21.59
C GLY A 571 5.32 27.41 -21.26
N ASN A 572 4.43 27.05 -20.33
CA ASN A 572 3.30 27.91 -19.93
C ASN A 572 3.74 29.23 -19.27
N LEU A 573 4.88 29.22 -18.59
CA LEU A 573 5.47 30.41 -17.99
C LEU A 573 6.03 31.41 -19.00
N GLN A 574 6.52 30.92 -20.13
CA GLN A 574 7.04 31.77 -21.20
C GLN A 574 5.90 32.48 -21.93
N ILE A 575 4.72 31.86 -22.01
CA ILE A 575 3.51 32.47 -22.58
C ILE A 575 2.95 33.55 -21.66
N THR A 576 2.99 33.35 -20.33
CA THR A 576 2.50 34.32 -19.33
C THR A 576 3.44 35.50 -19.06
N THR A 577 4.66 35.52 -19.59
CA THR A 577 5.58 36.67 -19.44
C THR A 577 5.39 37.77 -20.50
N VAL A 578 4.60 37.51 -21.56
CA VAL A 578 4.20 38.53 -22.55
C VAL A 578 2.95 39.31 -22.10
N GLU A 579 2.18 38.78 -21.14
CA GLU A 579 1.01 39.44 -20.54
C GLU A 579 1.24 39.65 -19.04
N SER A 580 2.00 40.68 -18.69
CA SER A 580 2.39 40.92 -17.30
C SER A 580 1.22 41.34 -16.41
N SER A 581 1.31 40.90 -15.15
CA SER A 581 0.73 41.48 -13.92
C SER A 581 -0.71 41.09 -13.54
N THR A 582 -0.84 39.91 -12.94
CA THR A 582 -1.66 39.53 -11.75
C THR A 582 -2.10 38.07 -11.87
N ALA A 583 -1.26 37.12 -11.45
CA ALA A 583 -1.62 35.70 -11.51
C ALA A 583 -1.26 34.96 -10.22
N ASN A 584 -2.31 34.59 -9.49
CA ASN A 584 -2.31 33.71 -8.33
C ASN A 584 -1.99 32.27 -8.79
N MET A 585 -1.20 31.53 -8.00
CA MET A 585 -0.68 30.17 -8.28
C MET A 585 -1.78 29.07 -8.31
N ALA A 586 -2.77 29.19 -9.18
CA ALA A 586 -3.81 28.18 -9.42
C ALA A 586 -3.79 27.61 -10.85
N GLY A 587 -3.05 28.23 -11.79
CA GLY A 587 -3.07 27.89 -13.21
C GLY A 587 -2.08 26.80 -13.68
N PHE A 588 -1.32 26.18 -12.77
CA PHE A 588 -0.16 25.38 -13.18
C PHE A 588 -0.35 23.87 -13.28
N PHE A 589 -1.32 23.31 -12.54
CA PHE A 589 -1.63 21.89 -12.60
C PHE A 589 -2.69 21.54 -13.66
N GLN A 590 -3.06 22.52 -14.49
CA GLN A 590 -4.19 22.47 -15.43
C GLN A 590 -3.81 21.91 -16.82
N GLN A 591 -2.55 21.51 -17.03
CA GLN A 591 -2.06 21.12 -18.35
C GLN A 591 -1.62 19.65 -18.48
N SER A 592 -1.77 18.82 -17.47
CA SER A 592 -1.46 17.37 -17.56
C SER A 592 -2.56 16.52 -18.22
N SER A 593 -3.75 17.06 -18.50
CA SER A 593 -4.93 16.30 -18.95
C SER A 593 -5.17 16.28 -20.46
N HIS A 594 -4.28 16.87 -21.26
CA HIS A 594 -4.29 16.73 -22.73
C HIS A 594 -2.98 16.09 -23.18
N ILE A 595 -3.03 14.79 -23.46
CA ILE A 595 -2.35 14.00 -24.52
C ILE A 595 -2.43 12.53 -24.11
N SER A 596 -3.59 11.94 -24.35
CA SER A 596 -3.74 10.50 -24.61
C SER A 596 -4.60 10.37 -25.87
N GLN A 597 -4.12 10.98 -26.94
CA GLN A 597 -4.58 10.76 -28.31
C GLN A 597 -3.33 10.48 -29.15
N ASP A 598 -2.85 9.24 -29.08
CA ASP A 598 -2.21 8.59 -30.23
C ASP A 598 -2.10 7.08 -30.00
N GLN A 599 -3.27 6.42 -30.08
CA GLN A 599 -3.38 5.06 -30.58
C GLN A 599 -4.53 5.04 -31.58
N SER A 600 -4.33 5.71 -32.72
CA SER A 600 -5.26 5.70 -33.85
C SER A 600 -4.74 4.77 -34.95
N SER A 601 -4.83 3.46 -34.72
CA SER A 601 -4.76 2.50 -35.83
C SER A 601 -5.46 1.17 -35.52
N PHE A 602 -6.76 1.22 -35.22
CA PHE A 602 -7.72 0.15 -35.55
C PHE A 602 -9.13 0.76 -35.59
N ARG A 603 -9.52 1.31 -36.75
CA ARG A 603 -10.93 1.62 -37.05
C ARG A 603 -11.60 0.31 -37.47
N ILE A 604 -12.50 -0.20 -36.63
CA ILE A 604 -13.60 -1.05 -37.11
C ILE A 604 -14.85 -0.18 -36.97
N SER A 605 -15.20 0.47 -38.07
CA SER A 605 -16.48 1.15 -38.24
C SER A 605 -17.53 0.10 -38.58
N ASP A 606 -18.40 -0.23 -37.63
CA ASP A 606 -19.69 -0.85 -37.91
C ASP A 606 -20.73 -0.36 -36.89
N SER A 607 -21.54 0.63 -37.29
CA SER A 607 -22.98 0.73 -36.95
C SER A 607 -23.63 2.01 -37.52
N SER A 608 -24.07 1.89 -38.77
CA SER A 608 -25.38 2.26 -39.33
C SER A 608 -26.44 3.07 -38.52
N ASP A 609 -26.15 4.28 -38.01
CA ASP A 609 -27.20 5.30 -37.76
C ASP A 609 -26.64 6.75 -37.78
N PRO A 610 -26.81 7.53 -38.86
CA PRO A 610 -26.26 8.89 -39.00
C PRO A 610 -26.96 9.97 -38.14
N SER A 611 -27.89 9.60 -37.26
CA SER A 611 -28.66 10.54 -36.42
C SER A 611 -28.10 10.77 -35.00
N ARG A 612 -27.09 10.01 -34.56
CA ARG A 612 -26.60 10.04 -33.17
C ARG A 612 -25.30 10.82 -33.03
N GLN A 613 -25.25 11.71 -32.04
CA GLN A 613 -24.10 12.57 -31.77
C GLN A 613 -23.19 11.93 -30.70
N GLU A 614 -21.96 11.63 -31.07
CA GLU A 614 -20.94 11.20 -30.11
C GLU A 614 -20.55 12.39 -29.21
N ILE A 615 -20.77 12.25 -27.90
CA ILE A 615 -20.37 13.29 -26.95
C ILE A 615 -18.90 13.10 -26.61
N ASN A 616 -18.10 14.12 -26.89
CA ASN A 616 -16.83 14.28 -26.21
C ASN A 616 -17.11 14.84 -24.81
N VAL A 617 -16.74 14.08 -23.77
CA VAL A 617 -16.92 14.49 -22.37
C VAL A 617 -16.20 15.81 -22.09
N ASP A 618 -15.16 16.14 -22.85
CA ASP A 618 -14.46 17.42 -22.72
C ASP A 618 -15.31 18.65 -23.07
N ASP A 619 -16.28 18.48 -23.97
CA ASP A 619 -17.14 19.55 -24.45
C ASP A 619 -18.34 19.81 -23.52
N LEU A 620 -18.58 18.93 -22.54
CA LEU A 620 -19.65 19.10 -21.57
C LEU A 620 -19.37 20.28 -20.63
N ASP A 621 -20.43 21.07 -20.38
CA ASP A 621 -20.39 22.19 -19.47
C ASP A 621 -20.34 21.77 -18.00
N GLY A 622 -19.78 22.64 -17.18
CA GLY A 622 -19.59 22.38 -15.76
C GLY A 622 -18.70 23.44 -15.09
N PRO A 623 -18.51 23.35 -13.77
CA PRO A 623 -17.56 24.20 -13.06
C PRO A 623 -16.17 24.10 -13.70
N GLN A 624 -15.50 25.24 -13.92
CA GLN A 624 -14.20 25.26 -14.60
C GLN A 624 -13.17 24.36 -13.89
N LEU A 625 -13.11 24.38 -12.55
CA LEU A 625 -12.22 23.50 -11.78
C LEU A 625 -12.56 22.01 -11.90
N ALA A 626 -13.85 21.67 -12.03
CA ALA A 626 -14.31 20.29 -12.16
C ALA A 626 -13.84 19.63 -13.46
N LYS A 627 -13.59 20.42 -14.53
CA LYS A 627 -13.05 19.90 -15.79
C LYS A 627 -11.63 19.33 -15.66
N PHE A 628 -10.86 19.80 -14.67
CA PHE A 628 -9.42 19.48 -14.55
C PHE A 628 -9.07 18.67 -13.29
N THR A 629 -9.92 18.64 -12.27
CA THR A 629 -9.59 17.96 -11.01
C THR A 629 -10.82 17.45 -10.24
N THR A 630 -10.64 16.31 -9.58
CA THR A 630 -11.59 15.74 -8.60
C THR A 630 -11.70 16.61 -7.33
N LEU A 631 -10.74 17.51 -7.05
CA LEU A 631 -10.73 18.36 -5.85
C LEU A 631 -11.99 19.23 -5.71
N TRP A 632 -12.56 19.70 -6.83
CA TRP A 632 -13.82 20.46 -6.79
C TRP A 632 -14.97 19.61 -6.25
N HIS A 633 -15.09 18.37 -6.73
CA HIS A 633 -16.12 17.44 -6.27
C HIS A 633 -15.90 17.07 -4.80
N LEU A 634 -14.63 16.79 -4.42
CA LEU A 634 -14.25 16.52 -3.03
C LEU A 634 -14.61 17.67 -2.10
N TYR A 635 -14.34 18.92 -2.45
CA TYR A 635 -14.70 20.08 -1.64
C TYR A 635 -16.20 20.08 -1.27
N HIS A 636 -17.08 19.79 -2.25
CA HIS A 636 -18.52 19.72 -2.00
C HIS A 636 -18.96 18.45 -1.27
N CYS A 637 -18.25 17.34 -1.43
CA CYS A 637 -18.44 16.13 -0.60
C CYS A 637 -18.06 16.39 0.86
N TRP A 638 -16.94 17.07 1.11
CA TRP A 638 -16.48 17.40 2.47
C TRP A 638 -17.40 18.38 3.19
N GLY A 639 -17.97 19.32 2.44
CA GLY A 639 -18.95 20.26 2.99
C GLY A 639 -20.38 19.72 3.07
N GLY A 640 -20.65 18.46 2.69
CA GLY A 640 -21.99 17.87 2.73
C GLY A 640 -23.00 18.49 1.74
N ARG A 641 -22.57 19.38 0.85
CA ARG A 641 -23.45 20.20 -0.01
C ARG A 641 -23.46 19.78 -1.48
N ARG A 642 -22.79 18.67 -1.82
CA ARG A 642 -22.71 18.16 -3.20
C ARG A 642 -24.06 18.08 -3.89
N HIS A 643 -25.05 17.45 -3.25
CA HIS A 643 -26.38 17.25 -3.83
C HIS A 643 -27.07 18.57 -4.24
N ARG A 644 -26.95 19.64 -3.45
CA ARG A 644 -27.49 20.98 -3.79
C ARG A 644 -26.72 21.61 -4.93
N LYS A 645 -25.40 21.50 -4.88
CA LYS A 645 -24.56 22.05 -5.92
C LYS A 645 -24.84 21.38 -7.26
N LEU A 646 -25.08 20.07 -7.29
CA LEU A 646 -25.50 19.38 -8.50
C LEU A 646 -26.83 19.91 -9.03
N ALA A 647 -27.84 20.13 -8.17
CA ALA A 647 -29.11 20.71 -8.59
C ALA A 647 -28.92 22.11 -9.20
N GLU A 648 -28.18 23.01 -8.54
CA GLU A 648 -27.86 24.34 -9.06
C GLU A 648 -27.10 24.30 -10.39
N LEU A 649 -26.20 23.34 -10.56
CA LEU A 649 -25.43 23.19 -11.79
C LEU A 649 -26.29 22.69 -12.94
N HIS A 650 -27.26 21.81 -12.66
CA HIS A 650 -28.22 21.37 -13.66
C HIS A 650 -29.16 22.50 -14.10
N ASP A 651 -29.55 23.38 -13.19
CA ASP A 651 -30.31 24.59 -13.53
C ASP A 651 -29.49 25.54 -14.42
N LYS A 652 -28.16 25.58 -14.23
CA LYS A 652 -27.26 26.49 -14.97
C LYS A 652 -26.77 25.96 -16.32
N TYR A 653 -26.30 24.72 -16.35
CA TYR A 653 -25.59 24.11 -17.49
C TYR A 653 -26.43 23.08 -18.23
N GLY A 654 -27.59 22.71 -17.69
CA GLY A 654 -28.55 21.83 -18.36
C GLY A 654 -28.46 20.35 -17.92
N PRO A 655 -28.93 19.42 -18.77
CA PRO A 655 -29.23 18.04 -18.37
C PRO A 655 -27.99 17.18 -18.08
N TYR A 656 -26.83 17.52 -18.65
CA TYR A 656 -25.58 16.79 -18.46
C TYR A 656 -24.50 17.77 -18.00
N VAL A 657 -23.89 17.50 -16.85
CA VAL A 657 -22.90 18.39 -16.23
C VAL A 657 -21.65 17.60 -15.91
N ARG A 658 -20.50 18.09 -16.37
CA ARG A 658 -19.19 17.53 -16.01
C ARG A 658 -18.78 18.01 -14.61
N ILE A 659 -18.53 17.06 -13.70
CA ILE A 659 -18.25 17.34 -12.27
C ILE A 659 -16.86 16.85 -11.82
N GLU A 660 -16.21 16.04 -12.64
CA GLU A 660 -14.77 15.73 -12.60
C GLU A 660 -14.28 15.49 -14.05
N PRO A 661 -12.97 15.33 -14.33
CA PRO A 661 -12.48 15.09 -15.68
C PRO A 661 -13.23 13.97 -16.44
N ASN A 662 -13.50 12.84 -15.79
CA ASN A 662 -14.22 11.72 -16.41
C ASN A 662 -15.56 11.41 -15.72
N VAL A 663 -16.14 12.37 -14.97
CA VAL A 663 -17.40 12.14 -14.22
C VAL A 663 -18.48 13.12 -14.67
N VAL A 664 -19.63 12.57 -15.06
CA VAL A 664 -20.80 13.31 -15.56
C VAL A 664 -21.99 13.05 -14.64
N SER A 665 -22.62 14.14 -14.19
CA SER A 665 -23.94 14.11 -13.57
C SER A 665 -25.00 14.28 -14.66
N ALA A 666 -25.99 13.40 -14.71
CA ALA A 666 -27.13 13.50 -15.61
C ALA A 666 -28.42 13.78 -14.80
N ASN A 667 -29.32 14.60 -15.34
CA ASN A 667 -30.57 14.99 -14.67
C ASN A 667 -31.81 14.80 -15.56
N THR A 668 -31.92 13.61 -16.17
CA THR A 668 -33.03 13.27 -17.07
C THR A 668 -33.59 11.87 -16.82
N THR A 669 -34.88 11.68 -17.14
CA THR A 669 -35.55 10.37 -17.06
C THR A 669 -34.97 9.37 -18.06
N GLU A 670 -34.50 9.87 -19.21
CA GLU A 670 -33.83 9.09 -20.24
C GLU A 670 -32.51 8.53 -19.71
N ALA A 671 -31.71 9.36 -19.02
CA ALA A 671 -30.47 8.93 -18.39
C ALA A 671 -30.73 7.91 -17.27
N LEU A 672 -31.73 8.17 -16.43
CA LEU A 672 -32.10 7.25 -15.35
C LEU A 672 -32.46 5.86 -15.90
N SER A 673 -33.29 5.80 -16.94
CA SER A 673 -33.67 4.54 -17.58
C SER A 673 -32.49 3.86 -18.29
N ALA A 674 -31.73 4.62 -19.09
CA ALA A 674 -30.60 4.10 -19.85
C ALA A 674 -29.50 3.56 -18.93
N ILE A 675 -29.20 4.21 -17.80
CA ILE A 675 -28.10 3.80 -16.91
C ILE A 675 -28.51 2.63 -15.99
N TYR A 676 -29.74 2.63 -15.45
CA TYR A 676 -30.10 1.70 -14.37
C TYR A 676 -31.12 0.62 -14.77
N LEU A 677 -31.96 0.84 -15.79
CA LEU A 677 -33.01 -0.11 -16.21
C LEU A 677 -32.58 -0.96 -17.41
N ALA A 678 -31.93 -0.34 -18.41
CA ALA A 678 -31.49 -1.04 -19.60
C ALA A 678 -30.36 -2.04 -19.28
N LYS A 679 -30.16 -3.04 -20.15
CA LYS A 679 -28.92 -3.85 -20.18
C LYS A 679 -27.78 -3.01 -20.76
N ALA A 680 -27.55 -1.85 -20.15
CA ALA A 680 -26.56 -0.90 -20.61
C ALA A 680 -25.14 -1.43 -20.39
N PRO A 681 -24.18 -1.00 -21.22
CA PRO A 681 -22.78 -1.37 -21.12
C PRO A 681 -22.12 -0.57 -19.98
N VAL A 682 -22.64 -0.69 -18.76
CA VAL A 682 -22.16 0.04 -17.59
C VAL A 682 -21.93 -0.89 -16.40
N LEU A 683 -20.93 -0.58 -15.58
CA LEU A 683 -20.62 -1.29 -14.33
C LEU A 683 -20.68 -0.32 -13.14
N LYS A 684 -20.68 -0.86 -11.92
CA LYS A 684 -20.44 -0.03 -10.72
C LYS A 684 -19.07 0.64 -10.82
N SER A 685 -19.04 1.93 -10.48
CA SER A 685 -17.80 2.69 -10.33
C SER A 685 -16.94 2.11 -9.20
N GLY A 686 -15.62 2.39 -9.22
CA GLY A 686 -14.75 2.09 -8.09
C GLY A 686 -15.15 2.82 -6.79
N PHE A 687 -16.04 3.81 -6.87
CA PHE A 687 -16.70 4.46 -5.74
C PHE A 687 -17.22 3.47 -4.69
N TYR A 688 -17.76 2.31 -5.14
CA TYR A 688 -18.39 1.35 -4.24
C TYR A 688 -17.40 0.52 -3.40
N ASP A 689 -16.10 0.53 -3.73
CA ASP A 689 -15.08 -0.19 -2.97
C ASP A 689 -14.93 0.34 -1.53
N ALA A 690 -15.39 1.57 -1.26
CA ALA A 690 -15.33 2.21 0.04
C ALA A 690 -16.30 1.64 1.09
N PHE A 691 -17.41 1.01 0.67
CA PHE A 691 -18.49 0.57 1.59
C PHE A 691 -18.08 -0.58 2.51
N ALA A 692 -17.17 -1.45 2.07
CA ALA A 692 -16.70 -2.58 2.87
C ALA A 692 -15.26 -2.96 2.46
N PRO A 693 -14.26 -2.16 2.86
CA PRO A 693 -12.88 -2.36 2.44
C PRO A 693 -12.38 -3.74 2.89
N GLY A 694 -12.22 -4.66 1.94
CA GLY A 694 -11.76 -6.04 2.21
C GLY A 694 -12.86 -7.07 2.48
N PHE A 695 -14.16 -6.71 2.45
CA PHE A 695 -15.28 -7.63 2.65
C PHE A 695 -16.32 -7.46 1.52
N PRO A 696 -16.27 -8.27 0.45
CA PRO A 696 -17.18 -8.12 -0.68
C PRO A 696 -18.63 -8.46 -0.28
N SER A 697 -19.56 -7.57 -0.61
CA SER A 697 -21.00 -7.73 -0.36
C SER A 697 -21.80 -7.62 -1.65
N SER A 698 -23.07 -8.00 -1.64
CA SER A 698 -23.98 -7.88 -2.78
C SER A 698 -24.09 -6.43 -3.28
N PHE A 699 -23.78 -5.45 -2.42
CA PHE A 699 -23.69 -4.07 -2.82
C PHE A 699 -22.38 -3.70 -3.52
N THR A 700 -21.25 -4.33 -3.24
CA THR A 700 -19.95 -3.97 -3.84
C THR A 700 -19.53 -4.85 -5.01
N THR A 701 -20.12 -6.05 -5.15
CA THR A 701 -19.73 -7.05 -6.15
C THR A 701 -20.22 -6.75 -7.58
N ASN A 702 -19.57 -7.41 -8.54
CA ASN A 702 -19.92 -7.36 -9.98
C ASN A 702 -21.31 -7.98 -10.27
N ASP A 703 -21.84 -7.80 -11.48
CA ASP A 703 -23.21 -8.23 -11.82
C ASP A 703 -23.45 -9.74 -11.82
N LYS A 704 -22.41 -10.56 -11.94
CA LYS A 704 -22.54 -12.03 -11.88
C LYS A 704 -22.76 -12.47 -10.44
N GLU A 705 -21.83 -12.11 -9.55
CA GLU A 705 -21.89 -12.41 -8.11
C GLU A 705 -23.13 -11.79 -7.46
N TYR A 706 -23.46 -10.55 -7.83
CA TYR A 706 -24.68 -9.91 -7.35
C TYR A 706 -25.95 -10.71 -7.69
N ARG A 707 -26.08 -11.20 -8.92
CA ARG A 707 -27.26 -11.98 -9.31
C ARG A 707 -27.41 -13.25 -8.48
N GLN A 708 -26.30 -13.93 -8.20
CA GLN A 708 -26.27 -15.12 -7.35
C GLN A 708 -26.70 -14.79 -5.91
N LYS A 709 -26.06 -13.78 -5.29
CA LYS A 709 -26.39 -13.33 -3.93
C LYS A 709 -27.83 -12.81 -3.81
N LYS A 710 -28.30 -12.06 -4.81
CA LYS A 710 -29.70 -11.59 -4.90
C LYS A 710 -30.68 -12.76 -4.93
N GLN A 711 -30.40 -13.82 -5.69
CA GLN A 711 -31.27 -14.99 -5.76
C GLN A 711 -31.43 -15.68 -4.40
N ILE A 712 -30.39 -15.65 -3.56
CA ILE A 712 -30.39 -16.21 -2.21
C ILE A 712 -31.15 -15.32 -1.22
N LEU A 713 -30.93 -14.01 -1.29
CA LEU A 713 -31.51 -13.06 -0.33
C LEU A 713 -32.97 -12.70 -0.66
N SER A 714 -33.36 -12.63 -1.93
CA SER A 714 -34.71 -12.20 -2.35
C SER A 714 -35.86 -12.95 -1.68
N PRO A 715 -35.81 -14.28 -1.46
CA PRO A 715 -36.84 -15.00 -0.72
C PRO A 715 -37.10 -14.46 0.70
N ALA A 716 -36.09 -13.91 1.38
CA ALA A 716 -36.26 -13.32 2.72
C ALA A 716 -37.09 -12.03 2.69
N PHE A 717 -37.06 -11.31 1.57
CA PHE A 717 -37.77 -10.04 1.37
C PHE A 717 -39.08 -10.20 0.58
N ALA A 718 -39.55 -11.44 0.38
CA ALA A 718 -40.82 -11.70 -0.27
C ALA A 718 -42.00 -11.21 0.59
N PRO A 719 -43.08 -10.65 0.02
CA PRO A 719 -44.21 -10.09 0.78
C PRO A 719 -44.75 -11.01 1.87
N ARG A 720 -44.98 -12.29 1.57
CA ARG A 720 -45.45 -13.29 2.55
C ARG A 720 -44.50 -13.49 3.73
N LYS A 721 -43.19 -13.36 3.52
CA LYS A 721 -42.19 -13.47 4.59
C LYS A 721 -42.17 -12.21 5.46
N LEU A 722 -42.32 -11.04 4.84
CA LEU A 722 -42.43 -9.77 5.55
C LEU A 722 -43.71 -9.71 6.40
N GLU A 723 -44.85 -10.16 5.87
CA GLU A 723 -46.10 -10.28 6.63
C GLU A 723 -45.94 -11.17 7.87
N ALA A 724 -45.18 -12.26 7.76
CA ALA A 724 -44.86 -13.12 8.91
C ALA A 724 -43.91 -12.46 9.92
N MET A 725 -43.13 -11.45 9.51
CA MET A 725 -42.21 -10.68 10.36
C MET A 725 -42.87 -9.44 10.98
N GLU A 726 -44.02 -9.00 10.46
CA GLU A 726 -44.76 -7.82 10.91
C GLU A 726 -44.98 -7.76 12.43
N PRO A 727 -45.38 -8.84 13.15
CA PRO A 727 -45.60 -8.76 14.59
C PRO A 727 -44.37 -8.30 15.37
N LEU A 728 -43.16 -8.62 14.89
CA LEU A 728 -41.94 -8.14 15.52
C LEU A 728 -41.67 -6.67 15.21
N ILE A 729 -41.83 -6.27 13.95
CA ILE A 729 -41.69 -4.85 13.56
C ILE A 729 -42.61 -4.00 14.43
N ARG A 730 -43.86 -4.44 14.59
CA ARG A 730 -44.84 -3.80 15.46
C ARG A 730 -44.40 -3.74 16.92
N LEU A 731 -43.84 -4.81 17.48
CA LEU A 731 -43.35 -4.83 18.86
C LEU A 731 -42.31 -3.73 19.13
N HIS A 732 -41.37 -3.54 18.20
CA HIS A 732 -40.36 -2.49 18.30
C HIS A 732 -40.98 -1.09 18.16
N ILE A 733 -41.94 -0.91 17.24
CA ILE A 733 -42.67 0.36 17.07
C ILE A 733 -43.47 0.72 18.33
N GLU A 734 -44.15 -0.24 18.94
CA GLU A 734 -44.89 -0.02 20.19
C GLU A 734 -43.96 0.32 21.36
N THR A 735 -42.78 -0.30 21.41
CA THR A 735 -41.73 0.02 22.40
C THR A 735 -41.21 1.44 22.17
N PHE A 736 -40.94 1.82 20.92
CA PHE A 736 -40.59 3.18 20.55
C PHE A 736 -41.65 4.19 20.99
N CYS A 737 -42.93 3.98 20.63
CA CYS A 737 -44.04 4.87 21.00
C CYS A 737 -44.15 5.01 22.52
N ARG A 738 -44.01 3.92 23.27
CA ARG A 738 -44.01 3.92 24.74
C ARG A 738 -42.86 4.75 25.31
N ASN A 739 -41.64 4.57 24.78
CA ASN A 739 -40.44 5.24 25.28
C ASN A 739 -40.50 6.75 25.02
N ILE A 740 -40.90 7.18 23.82
CA ILE A 740 -41.02 8.62 23.50
C ILE A 740 -42.16 9.29 24.29
N ALA A 741 -43.26 8.59 24.52
CA ALA A 741 -44.37 9.10 25.33
C ALA A 741 -44.01 9.23 26.81
N ALA A 742 -43.19 8.30 27.34
CA ALA A 742 -42.73 8.35 28.72
C ALA A 742 -41.71 9.47 28.97
N ALA A 743 -40.85 9.74 27.98
CA ALA A 743 -39.86 10.82 28.07
C ALA A 743 -40.51 12.22 27.96
N GLY A 744 -41.62 12.35 27.24
CA GLY A 744 -42.35 13.61 27.02
C GLY A 744 -41.66 14.57 26.05
N GLN A 745 -40.32 14.61 26.04
CA GLN A 745 -39.52 15.36 25.08
C GLN A 745 -38.33 14.52 24.63
N VAL A 746 -38.13 14.39 23.31
CA VAL A 746 -37.08 13.53 22.73
C VAL A 746 -36.39 14.16 21.51
N ASP A 747 -35.17 13.69 21.24
CA ASP A 747 -34.55 13.82 19.92
C ASP A 747 -35.11 12.72 19.02
N LEU A 748 -36.02 13.11 18.12
CA LEU A 748 -36.78 12.18 17.29
C LEU A 748 -35.85 11.39 16.35
N ASP A 749 -34.79 12.02 15.85
CA ASP A 749 -33.87 11.39 14.91
C ASP A 749 -33.12 10.22 15.57
N ALA A 750 -32.60 10.45 16.78
CA ALA A 750 -31.92 9.41 17.55
C ALA A 750 -32.87 8.25 17.91
N MET A 751 -34.12 8.54 18.25
CA MET A 751 -35.10 7.52 18.61
C MET A 751 -35.57 6.70 17.39
N LEU A 752 -35.72 7.33 16.22
CA LEU A 752 -36.03 6.61 14.97
C LEU A 752 -34.84 5.79 14.48
N GLY A 753 -33.61 6.31 14.63
CA GLY A 753 -32.38 5.56 14.37
C GLY A 753 -32.30 4.30 15.23
N ALA A 754 -32.63 4.40 16.51
CA ALA A 754 -32.71 3.26 17.42
C ALA A 754 -33.81 2.25 17.02
N LEU A 755 -35.00 2.74 16.67
CA LEU A 755 -36.11 1.91 16.19
C LEU A 755 -35.70 1.06 14.99
N SER A 756 -35.17 1.70 13.93
CA SER A 756 -34.77 0.98 12.71
C SER A 756 -33.58 0.05 12.98
N MET A 757 -32.67 0.39 13.89
CA MET A 757 -31.57 -0.50 14.29
C MET A 757 -32.06 -1.77 14.96
N ASP A 758 -32.94 -1.65 15.95
CA ASP A 758 -33.47 -2.79 16.71
C ASP A 758 -34.34 -3.70 15.82
N ILE A 759 -35.16 -3.11 14.93
CA ILE A 759 -35.91 -3.88 13.92
C ILE A 759 -34.94 -4.67 13.04
N LEU A 760 -33.93 -4.02 12.46
CA LEU A 760 -33.03 -4.68 11.52
C LEU A 760 -32.16 -5.74 12.18
N SER A 761 -31.60 -5.46 13.36
CA SER A 761 -30.75 -6.44 14.05
C SER A 761 -31.54 -7.70 14.40
N ASP A 762 -32.80 -7.54 14.80
CA ASP A 762 -33.67 -8.64 15.19
C ASP A 762 -34.21 -9.40 13.96
N LEU A 763 -34.58 -8.73 12.88
CA LEU A 763 -34.98 -9.38 11.61
C LEU A 763 -33.83 -10.07 10.89
N CYS A 764 -32.60 -9.53 10.98
CA CYS A 764 -31.44 -10.11 10.31
C CYS A 764 -30.83 -11.24 11.12
N PHE A 765 -30.64 -11.06 12.43
CA PHE A 765 -29.85 -11.97 13.25
C PHE A 765 -30.69 -12.67 14.33
N GLY A 766 -31.98 -12.40 14.46
CA GLY A 766 -32.80 -12.94 15.55
C GLY A 766 -32.32 -12.49 16.94
N LYS A 767 -31.74 -11.28 17.02
CA LYS A 767 -31.29 -10.65 18.27
C LYS A 767 -31.41 -9.13 18.18
N CYS A 768 -32.16 -8.53 19.09
CA CYS A 768 -32.27 -7.09 19.26
C CYS A 768 -30.97 -6.51 19.88
N PHE A 769 -30.53 -5.35 19.42
CA PHE A 769 -29.40 -4.61 20.03
C PHE A 769 -29.81 -3.76 21.23
N ASP A 770 -31.13 -3.62 21.46
CA ASP A 770 -31.73 -2.92 22.59
C ASP A 770 -31.36 -1.42 22.64
N THR A 771 -31.17 -0.82 21.47
CA THR A 771 -30.83 0.61 21.32
C THR A 771 -31.98 1.53 21.74
N LEU A 772 -33.23 1.05 21.69
CA LEU A 772 -34.38 1.80 22.21
C LEU A 772 -34.34 2.01 23.72
N ASN A 773 -33.74 1.08 24.49
CA ASN A 773 -33.70 1.12 25.94
C ASN A 773 -32.32 1.44 26.52
N ASN A 774 -31.25 1.31 25.72
CA ASN A 774 -29.87 1.54 26.12
C ASN A 774 -29.28 2.76 25.40
N GLU A 775 -29.31 3.91 26.08
CA GLU A 775 -28.80 5.19 25.55
C GLU A 775 -27.33 5.12 25.13
N LYS A 776 -26.47 4.50 25.95
CA LYS A 776 -25.04 4.40 25.64
C LYS A 776 -24.79 3.58 24.37
N GLU A 777 -25.50 2.47 24.22
CA GLU A 777 -25.38 1.62 23.04
C GLU A 777 -25.93 2.32 21.80
N ARG A 778 -27.06 3.02 21.94
CA ARG A 778 -27.65 3.86 20.88
C ARG A 778 -26.65 4.89 20.37
N ASP A 779 -26.08 5.70 21.25
CA ASP A 779 -25.19 6.79 20.86
C ASP A 779 -23.94 6.26 20.13
N LEU A 780 -23.34 5.18 20.63
CA LEU A 780 -22.17 4.55 19.99
C LEU A 780 -22.47 4.01 18.58
N ILE A 781 -23.64 3.39 18.38
CA ILE A 781 -24.03 2.87 17.07
C ILE A 781 -24.36 3.99 16.11
N LEU A 782 -25.15 4.99 16.52
CA LEU A 782 -25.58 6.08 15.65
C LEU A 782 -24.41 6.97 15.24
N GLU A 783 -23.54 7.39 16.18
CA GLU A 783 -22.33 8.15 15.86
C GLU A 783 -21.41 7.36 14.92
N GLY A 784 -21.30 6.04 15.13
CA GLY A 784 -20.52 5.16 14.28
C GLY A 784 -21.07 5.04 12.86
N MET A 785 -22.40 5.02 12.70
CA MET A 785 -23.07 4.99 11.41
C MET A 785 -22.85 6.30 10.65
N GLU A 786 -23.12 7.45 11.28
CA GLU A 786 -22.92 8.79 10.69
C GLU A 786 -21.46 8.97 10.22
N THR A 787 -20.51 8.61 11.08
CA THR A 787 -19.08 8.65 10.75
C THR A 787 -18.78 7.73 9.56
N SER A 788 -19.31 6.51 9.56
CA SER A 788 -19.07 5.53 8.49
C SER A 788 -19.55 6.03 7.14
N VAL A 789 -20.77 6.60 7.03
CA VAL A 789 -21.30 7.07 5.74
C VAL A 789 -20.52 8.28 5.21
N GLN A 790 -20.12 9.20 6.08
CA GLN A 790 -19.23 10.32 5.71
C GLN A 790 -17.89 9.84 5.16
N MET A 791 -17.27 8.84 5.82
CA MET A 791 -16.02 8.24 5.37
C MET A 791 -16.19 7.61 3.99
N VAL A 792 -17.25 6.83 3.80
CA VAL A 792 -17.52 6.13 2.54
C VAL A 792 -17.69 7.10 1.37
N LEU A 793 -18.40 8.22 1.54
CA LEU A 793 -18.54 9.21 0.48
C LEU A 793 -17.17 9.80 0.07
N LYS A 794 -16.35 10.16 1.06
CA LYS A 794 -15.01 10.74 0.84
C LYS A 794 -14.08 9.73 0.16
N GLU A 795 -13.92 8.55 0.75
CA GLU A 795 -13.11 7.43 0.23
C GLU A 795 -13.55 7.03 -1.20
N GLY A 796 -14.86 6.89 -1.42
CA GLY A 796 -15.42 6.50 -2.71
C GLY A 796 -15.20 7.56 -3.80
N THR A 797 -15.30 8.84 -3.47
CA THR A 797 -14.99 9.93 -4.44
C THR A 797 -13.49 9.91 -4.80
N MET A 798 -12.63 9.47 -3.88
CA MET A 798 -11.20 9.28 -4.09
C MET A 798 -10.81 7.87 -4.55
N HIS A 799 -11.72 7.06 -5.09
CA HIS A 799 -11.41 5.66 -5.45
C HIS A 799 -10.27 5.50 -6.48
N ARG A 800 -9.99 6.54 -7.27
CA ARG A 800 -8.86 6.58 -8.22
C ARG A 800 -7.52 6.95 -7.59
N TRP A 801 -7.53 7.42 -6.34
CA TRP A 801 -6.33 7.83 -5.62
C TRP A 801 -5.70 6.63 -4.91
N PRO A 802 -4.38 6.64 -4.64
CA PRO A 802 -3.75 5.58 -3.85
C PRO A 802 -4.46 5.39 -2.49
N LYS A 803 -4.91 4.17 -2.20
CA LYS A 803 -5.67 3.83 -0.97
C LYS A 803 -4.96 4.24 0.33
N GLY A 804 -3.63 4.39 0.31
CA GLY A 804 -2.86 4.91 1.45
C GLY A 804 -3.27 6.32 1.88
N ILE A 805 -3.81 7.14 0.96
CA ILE A 805 -4.28 8.50 1.26
C ILE A 805 -5.49 8.48 2.22
N TRP A 806 -6.31 7.42 2.19
CA TRP A 806 -7.48 7.28 3.08
C TRP A 806 -7.10 7.31 4.57
N ASN A 807 -5.90 6.85 4.91
CA ASN A 807 -5.42 6.85 6.29
C ASN A 807 -5.01 8.23 6.82
N TYR A 808 -4.92 9.25 5.95
CA TYR A 808 -4.54 10.62 6.31
C TYR A 808 -5.73 11.58 6.36
N ILE A 809 -6.89 11.20 5.80
CA ILE A 809 -8.10 12.04 5.72
C ILE A 809 -9.06 11.84 6.91
N HIS A 810 -8.92 10.73 7.63
CA HIS A 810 -9.81 10.35 8.73
C HIS A 810 -9.08 10.37 10.07
N SER A 811 -9.75 10.86 11.11
CA SER A 811 -9.17 10.87 12.45
C SER A 811 -9.08 9.44 13.00
N LYS A 812 -8.21 9.22 14.01
CA LYS A 812 -8.18 7.92 14.70
C LYS A 812 -9.52 7.60 15.39
N GLU A 813 -10.22 8.63 15.87
CA GLU A 813 -11.52 8.50 16.49
C GLU A 813 -12.56 8.02 15.47
N ASP A 814 -12.57 8.59 14.26
CA ASP A 814 -13.50 8.22 13.20
C ASP A 814 -13.37 6.73 12.85
N VAL A 815 -12.13 6.25 12.74
CA VAL A 815 -11.83 4.85 12.45
C VAL A 815 -12.30 3.93 13.58
N VAL A 816 -12.20 4.35 14.85
CA VAL A 816 -12.70 3.58 16.00
C VAL A 816 -14.22 3.52 15.99
N LYS A 817 -14.90 4.65 15.75
CA LYS A 817 -16.36 4.74 15.65
C LYS A 817 -16.91 3.84 14.54
N ARG A 818 -16.34 3.90 13.33
CA ARG A 818 -16.69 3.00 12.21
C ARG A 818 -16.46 1.53 12.57
N ARG A 819 -15.33 1.22 13.21
CA ARG A 819 -14.98 -0.16 13.60
C ARG A 819 -15.99 -0.74 14.60
N TYR A 820 -16.51 0.07 15.52
CA TYR A 820 -17.49 -0.38 16.51
C TYR A 820 -18.75 -0.95 15.84
N VAL A 821 -19.33 -0.22 14.89
CA VAL A 821 -20.52 -0.68 14.15
C VAL A 821 -20.24 -1.97 13.38
N TYR A 822 -19.08 -2.07 12.73
CA TYR A 822 -18.72 -3.28 11.99
C TYR A 822 -18.52 -4.46 12.93
N GLN A 823 -17.88 -4.26 14.09
CA GLN A 823 -17.72 -5.29 15.10
C GLN A 823 -19.07 -5.74 15.68
N LYS A 824 -20.04 -4.84 15.85
CA LYS A 824 -21.40 -5.20 16.28
C LYS A 824 -22.11 -6.09 15.25
N ALA A 825 -22.06 -5.72 13.97
CA ALA A 825 -22.62 -6.54 12.89
C ALA A 825 -21.95 -7.93 12.81
N ILE A 826 -20.63 -7.98 12.85
CA ILE A 826 -19.85 -9.22 12.80
C ILE A 826 -20.12 -10.09 14.04
N GLY A 827 -20.19 -9.49 15.23
CA GLY A 827 -20.49 -10.19 16.47
C GLY A 827 -21.88 -10.84 16.42
N ALA A 828 -22.90 -10.09 16.00
CA ALA A 828 -24.26 -10.61 15.83
C ALA A 828 -24.32 -11.75 14.81
N MET A 829 -23.60 -11.62 13.69
CA MET A 829 -23.45 -12.68 12.70
C MET A 829 -22.80 -13.94 13.29
N MET A 830 -21.70 -13.80 14.04
CA MET A 830 -21.00 -14.92 14.66
C MET A 830 -21.88 -15.63 15.70
N GLU A 831 -22.59 -14.89 16.54
CA GLU A 831 -23.55 -15.46 17.49
C GLU A 831 -24.70 -16.19 16.77
N ARG A 832 -25.18 -15.64 15.65
CA ARG A 832 -26.21 -16.30 14.83
C ARG A 832 -25.69 -17.59 14.19
N ILE A 833 -24.45 -17.63 13.71
CA ILE A 833 -23.80 -18.85 13.20
C ILE A 833 -23.67 -19.89 14.31
N GLN A 834 -23.23 -19.48 15.50
CA GLN A 834 -23.06 -20.39 16.65
C GLN A 834 -24.38 -21.00 17.12
N ARG A 835 -25.47 -20.24 17.11
CA ARG A 835 -26.81 -20.76 17.46
C ARG A 835 -27.33 -21.82 16.48
N GLY A 836 -26.82 -21.87 15.24
CA GLY A 836 -27.29 -22.83 14.23
C GLY A 836 -28.81 -22.77 14.04
N ASP A 837 -29.44 -23.92 13.87
CA ASP A 837 -30.92 -24.03 13.83
C ASP A 837 -31.51 -24.44 15.19
N GLU A 838 -30.71 -24.40 16.26
CA GLU A 838 -31.14 -24.76 17.61
C GLU A 838 -32.13 -23.71 18.13
N GLY A 839 -33.44 -23.96 17.95
CA GLY A 839 -34.50 -23.06 18.40
C GLY A 839 -35.84 -23.14 17.64
N GLY A 840 -35.91 -23.86 16.52
CA GLY A 840 -37.18 -24.35 15.97
C GLY A 840 -38.19 -23.37 15.37
N GLU A 841 -38.19 -22.05 15.60
CA GLU A 841 -39.38 -21.25 15.21
C GLU A 841 -39.18 -19.87 14.55
N ARG A 842 -37.96 -19.40 14.22
CA ARG A 842 -37.84 -18.08 13.56
C ARG A 842 -36.86 -18.02 12.39
N SER A 843 -37.43 -17.93 11.18
CA SER A 843 -36.71 -17.67 9.92
C SER A 843 -36.30 -16.20 9.84
N ASP A 844 -35.08 -15.86 10.25
CA ASP A 844 -34.47 -14.54 10.01
C ASP A 844 -33.92 -14.40 8.58
N ILE A 845 -33.57 -13.17 8.18
CA ILE A 845 -33.07 -12.86 6.83
C ILE A 845 -31.71 -13.53 6.58
N PHE A 846 -30.85 -13.63 7.60
CA PHE A 846 -29.51 -14.19 7.47
C PHE A 846 -29.48 -15.72 7.34
N SER A 847 -30.52 -16.41 7.84
CA SER A 847 -30.69 -17.87 7.75
C SER A 847 -30.58 -18.36 6.30
N ASN A 848 -31.16 -17.62 5.35
CA ASN A 848 -31.06 -17.97 3.93
C ASN A 848 -29.61 -17.93 3.40
N LEU A 849 -28.77 -17.02 3.91
CA LEU A 849 -27.35 -16.97 3.56
C LEU A 849 -26.57 -18.13 4.19
N LEU A 850 -26.90 -18.51 5.43
CA LEU A 850 -26.23 -19.61 6.14
C LEU A 850 -26.42 -20.96 5.43
N HIS A 851 -27.62 -21.22 4.91
CA HIS A 851 -27.92 -22.47 4.21
C HIS A 851 -27.58 -22.44 2.72
N ALA A 852 -27.23 -21.27 2.17
CA ALA A 852 -26.92 -21.14 0.77
C ALA A 852 -25.55 -21.74 0.42
N LYS A 853 -25.51 -22.40 -0.73
CA LYS A 853 -24.28 -22.92 -1.35
C LYS A 853 -24.01 -22.15 -2.62
N GLN A 854 -22.74 -21.88 -2.89
CA GLN A 854 -22.29 -21.26 -4.12
C GLN A 854 -22.63 -22.18 -5.32
N PRO A 855 -23.26 -21.67 -6.39
CA PRO A 855 -23.68 -22.51 -7.52
C PRO A 855 -22.53 -23.20 -8.25
N GLU A 856 -21.35 -22.58 -8.27
CA GLU A 856 -20.19 -23.04 -9.05
C GLU A 856 -19.37 -24.11 -8.32
N THR A 857 -19.26 -24.00 -7.00
CA THR A 857 -18.40 -24.87 -6.18
C THR A 857 -19.20 -25.85 -5.32
N GLY A 858 -20.50 -25.61 -5.13
CA GLY A 858 -21.35 -26.34 -4.20
C GLY A 858 -20.98 -26.13 -2.72
N LYS A 859 -20.02 -25.26 -2.42
CA LYS A 859 -19.54 -24.97 -1.05
C LYS A 859 -20.37 -23.87 -0.39
N PRO A 860 -20.44 -23.83 0.96
CA PRO A 860 -20.99 -22.68 1.67
C PRO A 860 -20.23 -21.38 1.33
N TYR A 861 -20.88 -20.23 1.51
CA TYR A 861 -20.22 -18.93 1.38
C TYR A 861 -19.11 -18.76 2.43
N ASP A 862 -18.01 -18.13 2.04
CA ASP A 862 -16.89 -17.88 2.96
C ASP A 862 -17.28 -16.89 4.06
N GLN A 863 -16.64 -16.99 5.22
CA GLN A 863 -16.88 -16.10 6.35
C GLN A 863 -16.72 -14.62 5.97
N ARG A 864 -15.76 -14.26 5.10
CA ARG A 864 -15.58 -12.85 4.69
C ARG A 864 -16.76 -12.34 3.87
N GLU A 865 -17.35 -13.18 3.03
CA GLU A 865 -18.54 -12.82 2.25
C GLU A 865 -19.76 -12.65 3.16
N LEU A 866 -19.90 -13.54 4.15
CA LEU A 866 -20.94 -13.44 5.18
C LEU A 866 -20.79 -12.17 6.02
N MET A 867 -19.56 -11.79 6.41
CA MET A 867 -19.28 -10.54 7.11
C MET A 867 -19.68 -9.32 6.26
N GLY A 868 -19.37 -9.34 4.97
CA GLY A 868 -19.76 -8.28 4.04
C GLY A 868 -21.27 -8.12 3.93
N GLU A 869 -22.03 -9.21 3.84
CA GLU A 869 -23.51 -9.15 3.84
C GLU A 869 -24.07 -8.72 5.19
N ALA A 870 -23.51 -9.18 6.32
CA ALA A 870 -23.98 -8.80 7.65
C ALA A 870 -23.86 -7.30 7.90
N ILE A 871 -22.71 -6.71 7.55
CA ILE A 871 -22.49 -5.26 7.61
C ILE A 871 -23.47 -4.54 6.69
N LEU A 872 -23.64 -5.01 5.45
CA LEU A 872 -24.54 -4.40 4.48
C LEU A 872 -26.00 -4.40 4.96
N LEU A 873 -26.51 -5.54 5.44
CA LEU A 873 -27.90 -5.67 5.87
C LEU A 873 -28.21 -4.75 7.05
N LEU A 874 -27.30 -4.67 8.02
CA LEU A 874 -27.46 -3.80 9.18
C LEU A 874 -27.41 -2.32 8.79
N VAL A 875 -26.40 -1.90 8.03
CA VAL A 875 -26.19 -0.48 7.67
C VAL A 875 -27.24 0.01 6.68
N ALA A 876 -27.55 -0.76 5.64
CA ALA A 876 -28.43 -0.29 4.57
C ALA A 876 -29.90 -0.18 5.01
N GLY A 877 -30.36 -1.08 5.89
CA GLY A 877 -31.76 -1.10 6.32
C GLY A 877 -32.09 -0.12 7.44
N SER A 878 -31.13 0.22 8.30
CA SER A 878 -31.36 1.07 9.47
C SER A 878 -31.34 2.56 9.12
N ASP A 879 -30.18 3.08 8.68
CA ASP A 879 -29.96 4.53 8.49
C ASP A 879 -30.84 5.14 7.39
N THR A 880 -31.19 4.38 6.35
CA THR A 880 -32.05 4.90 5.27
C THR A 880 -33.51 5.03 5.67
N THR A 881 -34.04 4.08 6.44
CA THR A 881 -35.44 4.07 6.87
C THR A 881 -35.69 5.10 7.97
N SER A 882 -34.78 5.18 8.95
CA SER A 882 -34.83 6.23 9.98
C SER A 882 -34.78 7.61 9.34
N THR A 883 -33.95 7.80 8.32
CA THR A 883 -33.87 9.06 7.59
C THR A 883 -35.17 9.44 6.90
N ALA A 884 -35.80 8.50 6.21
CA ALA A 884 -37.08 8.75 5.57
C ALA A 884 -38.16 9.12 6.60
N LEU A 885 -38.22 8.42 7.73
CA LEU A 885 -39.15 8.71 8.82
C LEU A 885 -38.93 10.09 9.44
N THR A 886 -37.67 10.45 9.74
CA THR A 886 -37.34 11.77 10.30
C THR A 886 -37.77 12.89 9.34
N VAL A 887 -37.46 12.76 8.04
CA VAL A 887 -37.88 13.70 6.99
C VAL A 887 -39.41 13.83 6.95
N ILE A 888 -40.13 12.71 6.86
CA ILE A 888 -41.59 12.70 6.75
C ILE A 888 -42.22 13.36 7.97
N ILE A 889 -41.80 12.97 9.17
CA ILE A 889 -42.40 13.49 10.41
C ILE A 889 -42.07 14.98 10.58
N TRP A 890 -40.86 15.42 10.29
CA TRP A 890 -40.54 16.85 10.33
C TRP A 890 -41.43 17.65 9.37
N HIS A 891 -41.63 17.18 8.14
CA HIS A 891 -42.50 17.85 7.19
C HIS A 891 -43.98 17.83 7.59
N LEU A 892 -44.46 16.75 8.22
CA LEU A 892 -45.81 16.71 8.79
C LEU A 892 -45.97 17.74 9.91
N LEU A 893 -44.99 17.86 10.81
CA LEU A 893 -45.01 18.85 11.89
C LEU A 893 -44.94 20.30 11.37
N ALA A 894 -44.18 20.53 10.29
CA ALA A 894 -44.11 21.82 9.63
C ALA A 894 -45.39 22.18 8.84
N ASN A 895 -46.24 21.19 8.54
CA ASN A 895 -47.48 21.36 7.78
C ASN A 895 -48.69 20.77 8.55
N PRO A 896 -49.23 21.48 9.56
CA PRO A 896 -50.29 20.96 10.42
C PRO A 896 -51.54 20.47 9.69
N GLU A 897 -51.94 21.12 8.60
CA GLU A 897 -53.07 20.68 7.76
C GLU A 897 -52.82 19.30 7.13
N THR A 898 -51.56 19.02 6.77
CA THR A 898 -51.16 17.73 6.20
C THR A 898 -51.15 16.65 7.28
N MET A 899 -50.65 16.98 8.48
CA MET A 899 -50.72 16.09 9.65
C MET A 899 -52.18 15.77 10.00
N GLU A 900 -53.06 16.76 10.03
CA GLU A 900 -54.48 16.58 10.37
C GLU A 900 -55.20 15.68 9.36
N LYS A 901 -54.94 15.84 8.06
CA LYS A 901 -55.47 14.95 7.01
C LYS A 901 -55.01 13.50 7.20
N LEU A 902 -53.73 13.31 7.50
CA LEU A 902 -53.17 11.97 7.76
C LEU A 902 -53.80 11.35 9.02
N THR A 903 -53.84 12.09 10.12
CA THR A 903 -54.48 11.65 11.36
C THR A 903 -55.96 11.32 11.13
N SER A 904 -56.68 12.14 10.36
CA SER A 904 -58.09 11.91 10.04
C SER A 904 -58.31 10.65 9.21
N GLU A 905 -57.45 10.38 8.23
CA GLU A 905 -57.50 9.14 7.44
C GLU A 905 -57.25 7.91 8.32
N VAL A 906 -56.21 7.93 9.15
CA VAL A 906 -55.83 6.80 10.01
C VAL A 906 -56.88 6.56 11.10
N CYS A 907 -57.20 7.59 11.91
CA CYS A 907 -58.13 7.47 13.02
C CYS A 907 -59.59 7.33 12.57
N GLY A 908 -59.94 7.77 11.36
CA GLY A 908 -61.25 7.55 10.76
C GLY A 908 -61.45 6.14 10.21
N THR A 909 -60.36 5.44 9.89
CA THR A 909 -60.41 4.08 9.33
C THR A 909 -60.37 3.00 10.41
N PHE A 910 -59.58 3.20 11.47
CA PHE A 910 -59.33 2.18 12.48
C PHE A 910 -59.98 2.51 13.82
N THR A 911 -60.53 1.49 14.48
CA THR A 911 -61.19 1.61 15.80
C THR A 911 -60.29 1.23 16.97
N SER A 912 -59.23 0.46 16.72
CA SER A 912 -58.24 0.05 17.71
C SER A 912 -56.83 0.06 17.13
N ALA A 913 -55.82 0.19 17.99
CA ALA A 913 -54.43 0.16 17.54
C ALA A 913 -54.06 -1.23 16.98
N GLU A 914 -54.73 -2.29 17.44
CA GLU A 914 -54.57 -3.68 17.01
C GLU A 914 -55.05 -3.91 15.55
N ASP A 915 -56.00 -3.10 15.08
CA ASP A 915 -56.52 -3.15 13.70
C ASP A 915 -55.52 -2.57 12.67
N ILE A 916 -54.53 -1.80 13.15
CA ILE A 916 -53.47 -1.19 12.35
C ILE A 916 -52.43 -2.26 12.00
N GLN A 917 -52.77 -3.06 10.98
CA GLN A 917 -51.95 -4.10 10.38
C GLN A 917 -51.52 -3.68 8.97
N TYR A 918 -50.34 -4.10 8.51
CA TYR A 918 -49.78 -3.63 7.24
C TYR A 918 -50.73 -3.89 6.06
N LYS A 919 -51.35 -5.08 6.01
CA LYS A 919 -52.34 -5.45 4.98
C LYS A 919 -53.52 -4.47 4.89
N ASN A 920 -53.91 -3.84 6.01
CA ASN A 920 -55.01 -2.89 6.05
C ASN A 920 -54.51 -1.48 5.70
N ILE A 921 -53.33 -1.11 6.19
CA ILE A 921 -52.71 0.20 5.98
C ILE A 921 -52.39 0.45 4.49
N GLN A 922 -52.11 -0.60 3.72
CA GLN A 922 -51.92 -0.51 2.26
C GLN A 922 -53.12 0.10 1.51
N THR A 923 -54.30 0.14 2.13
CA THR A 923 -55.50 0.74 1.55
C THR A 923 -55.62 2.24 1.76
N LEU A 924 -54.72 2.86 2.54
CA LEU A 924 -54.73 4.28 2.89
C LEU A 924 -54.01 5.13 1.84
N PRO A 925 -54.72 5.80 0.91
CA PRO A 925 -54.10 6.54 -0.18
C PRO A 925 -53.28 7.75 0.30
N TYR A 926 -53.73 8.46 1.35
CA TYR A 926 -53.06 9.66 1.80
C TYR A 926 -51.79 9.35 2.59
N LEU A 927 -51.78 8.33 3.45
CA LEU A 927 -50.57 7.83 4.08
C LEU A 927 -49.51 7.42 3.03
N HIS A 928 -49.91 6.68 1.99
CA HIS A 928 -48.99 6.33 0.92
C HIS A 928 -48.44 7.58 0.23
N ALA A 929 -49.32 8.55 -0.08
CA ALA A 929 -48.94 9.82 -0.68
C ALA A 929 -47.95 10.63 0.18
N VAL A 930 -48.11 10.62 1.51
CA VAL A 930 -47.19 11.25 2.46
C VAL A 930 -45.81 10.60 2.41
N ILE A 931 -45.74 9.26 2.35
CA ILE A 931 -44.48 8.52 2.28
C ILE A 931 -43.76 8.80 0.95
N GLU A 932 -44.48 8.67 -0.17
CA GLU A 932 -43.93 8.96 -1.50
C GLU A 932 -43.39 10.38 -1.59
N GLU A 933 -44.12 11.34 -1.02
CA GLU A 933 -43.71 12.74 -1.01
C GLU A 933 -42.47 13.01 -0.15
N GLY A 934 -42.36 12.36 1.02
CA GLY A 934 -41.16 12.44 1.85
C GLY A 934 -39.93 11.88 1.14
N LEU A 935 -40.07 10.70 0.52
CA LEU A 935 -39.01 10.08 -0.28
C LEU A 935 -38.64 10.92 -1.51
N ARG A 936 -39.55 11.73 -2.04
CA ARG A 936 -39.29 12.62 -3.18
C ARG A 936 -38.53 13.86 -2.73
N ILE A 937 -39.05 14.58 -1.73
CA ILE A 937 -38.52 15.90 -1.34
C ILE A 937 -37.11 15.79 -0.77
N CYS A 938 -36.84 14.75 0.02
CA CYS A 938 -35.55 14.49 0.62
C CYS A 938 -35.29 12.97 0.68
N PRO A 939 -34.87 12.35 -0.43
CA PRO A 939 -34.57 10.92 -0.47
C PRO A 939 -33.40 10.60 0.48
N PRO A 940 -33.41 9.45 1.19
CA PRO A 940 -32.32 9.05 2.08
C PRO A 940 -30.95 8.98 1.39
N ASN A 941 -30.92 8.67 0.09
CA ASN A 941 -29.73 8.84 -0.75
C ASN A 941 -29.94 10.02 -1.71
N PRO A 942 -29.51 11.23 -1.34
CA PRO A 942 -29.70 12.43 -2.14
C PRO A 942 -28.69 12.55 -3.30
N GLY A 943 -27.58 11.83 -3.21
CA GLY A 943 -26.41 12.01 -4.05
C GLY A 943 -26.46 11.37 -5.44
N LEU A 944 -25.32 11.41 -6.11
CA LEU A 944 -25.06 10.75 -7.39
C LEU A 944 -24.86 9.23 -7.18
N ILE A 945 -25.45 8.40 -8.04
CA ILE A 945 -25.27 6.94 -8.04
C ILE A 945 -24.38 6.51 -9.23
N PRO A 946 -23.04 6.60 -9.14
CA PRO A 946 -22.19 6.51 -10.31
C PRO A 946 -22.11 5.11 -10.94
N ARG A 947 -21.95 5.07 -12.26
CA ARG A 947 -21.65 3.89 -13.07
C ARG A 947 -20.53 4.24 -14.05
N VAL A 948 -19.68 3.28 -14.38
CA VAL A 948 -18.65 3.46 -15.41
C VAL A 948 -19.08 2.78 -16.70
N VAL A 949 -19.02 3.51 -17.82
CA VAL A 949 -19.26 2.95 -19.15
C VAL A 949 -18.11 2.02 -19.51
N VAL A 950 -18.42 0.81 -19.99
CA VAL A 950 -17.45 -0.20 -20.37
C VAL A 950 -17.56 -0.53 -21.85
N ASP A 951 -16.44 -0.96 -22.42
CA ASP A 951 -16.39 -1.45 -23.80
C ASP A 951 -16.96 -2.88 -23.85
N ARG A 952 -18.29 -3.00 -24.04
CA ARG A 952 -18.99 -4.28 -24.19
C ARG A 952 -20.00 -4.18 -25.33
N SER A 953 -20.08 -5.19 -26.19
CA SER A 953 -21.18 -5.29 -27.17
C SER A 953 -22.54 -5.30 -26.46
N PRO A 954 -23.48 -4.40 -26.82
CA PRO A 954 -23.50 -3.55 -28.02
C PRO A 954 -23.03 -2.10 -27.73
N GLY A 955 -21.72 -1.85 -27.85
CA GLY A 955 -21.15 -0.51 -27.97
C GLY A 955 -21.23 0.41 -26.74
N ASN A 956 -21.07 1.70 -27.00
CA ASN A 956 -21.08 2.81 -26.04
C ASN A 956 -22.44 2.99 -25.34
N LEU A 957 -22.47 3.70 -24.20
CA LEU A 957 -23.73 4.03 -23.53
C LEU A 957 -24.49 5.09 -24.33
N VAL A 958 -25.69 4.76 -24.81
CA VAL A 958 -26.56 5.69 -25.54
C VAL A 958 -27.65 6.23 -24.62
N ILE A 959 -27.77 7.56 -24.54
CA ILE A 959 -28.82 8.26 -23.80
C ILE A 959 -29.46 9.31 -24.70
N GLY A 960 -30.69 9.08 -25.15
CA GLY A 960 -31.30 9.93 -26.18
C GLY A 960 -30.46 9.91 -27.46
N ASP A 961 -30.13 11.09 -27.99
CA ASP A 961 -29.32 11.26 -29.20
C ASP A 961 -27.81 11.25 -28.91
N HIS A 962 -27.42 11.05 -27.65
CA HIS A 962 -26.05 11.16 -27.18
C HIS A 962 -25.39 9.81 -26.92
N VAL A 963 -24.13 9.69 -27.34
CA VAL A 963 -23.31 8.50 -27.12
C VAL A 963 -22.15 8.84 -26.18
N PHE A 964 -22.08 8.16 -25.03
CA PHE A 964 -21.04 8.33 -24.02
C PHE A 964 -19.95 7.24 -24.15
N PRO A 965 -18.67 7.61 -24.27
CA PRO A 965 -17.59 6.67 -24.53
C PRO A 965 -17.20 5.84 -23.28
N PRO A 966 -16.52 4.68 -23.46
CA PRO A 966 -16.02 3.86 -22.37
C PRO A 966 -15.04 4.63 -21.47
N GLY A 967 -15.04 4.31 -20.18
CA GLY A 967 -14.26 5.01 -19.15
C GLY A 967 -14.97 6.24 -18.57
N THR A 968 -16.04 6.73 -19.21
CA THR A 968 -16.89 7.78 -18.63
C THR A 968 -17.61 7.24 -17.40
N GLU A 969 -17.46 7.91 -16.26
CA GLU A 969 -18.30 7.67 -15.10
C GLU A 969 -19.51 8.60 -15.16
N ILE A 970 -20.71 8.04 -15.08
CA ILE A 970 -21.96 8.77 -15.21
C ILE A 970 -22.97 8.27 -14.19
N GLY A 971 -23.79 9.16 -13.66
CA GLY A 971 -24.89 8.80 -12.78
C GLY A 971 -25.98 9.85 -12.76
N VAL A 972 -27.07 9.54 -12.07
CA VAL A 972 -28.15 10.49 -11.80
C VAL A 972 -28.14 10.85 -10.32
N CYS A 973 -28.25 12.14 -10.03
CA CYS A 973 -28.41 12.65 -8.67
C CYS A 973 -29.90 12.62 -8.31
N ASN A 974 -30.28 11.77 -7.35
CA ASN A 974 -31.69 11.55 -7.01
C ASN A 974 -32.41 12.84 -6.64
N ILE A 975 -31.85 13.63 -5.71
CA ILE A 975 -32.53 14.85 -5.26
C ILE A 975 -32.60 15.90 -6.37
N SER A 976 -31.59 15.97 -7.24
CA SER A 976 -31.61 16.90 -8.39
C SER A 976 -32.73 16.54 -9.38
N LEU A 977 -32.99 15.23 -9.58
CA LEU A 977 -34.06 14.75 -10.46
C LEU A 977 -35.43 14.93 -9.82
N HIS A 978 -35.54 14.61 -8.53
CA HIS A 978 -36.78 14.72 -7.76
C HIS A 978 -37.22 16.17 -7.54
N LEU A 979 -36.26 17.12 -7.51
CA LEU A 979 -36.53 18.55 -7.38
C LEU A 979 -36.61 19.30 -8.72
N ASN A 980 -36.53 18.60 -9.85
CA ASN A 980 -36.57 19.22 -11.17
C ASN A 980 -38.00 19.63 -11.54
N SER A 981 -38.22 20.93 -11.78
CA SER A 981 -39.52 21.50 -12.17
C SER A 981 -40.04 20.99 -13.53
N LYS A 982 -39.16 20.41 -14.37
CA LYS A 982 -39.58 19.67 -15.57
C LYS A 982 -40.46 18.47 -15.22
N TYR A 983 -40.28 17.85 -14.05
CA TYR A 983 -40.95 16.60 -13.68
C TYR A 983 -42.00 16.76 -12.58
N PHE A 984 -41.85 17.75 -11.69
CA PHE A 984 -42.74 17.97 -10.55
C PHE A 984 -43.10 19.45 -10.41
N ASP A 985 -44.39 19.76 -10.22
CA ASP A 985 -44.84 21.11 -9.89
C ASP A 985 -44.48 21.46 -8.44
N ASN A 986 -44.08 22.72 -8.20
CA ASN A 986 -43.63 23.22 -6.90
C ASN A 986 -42.69 22.22 -6.19
N PRO A 987 -41.59 21.81 -6.83
CA PRO A 987 -40.83 20.63 -6.42
C PRO A 987 -40.23 20.72 -5.01
N ARG A 988 -40.06 21.93 -4.46
CA ARG A 988 -39.52 22.17 -3.12
C ARG A 988 -40.60 22.23 -2.02
N SER A 989 -41.87 22.18 -2.37
CA SER A 989 -42.99 22.19 -1.42
C SER A 989 -43.42 20.76 -1.10
N PHE A 990 -43.62 20.47 0.18
CA PHE A 990 -44.15 19.18 0.65
C PHE A 990 -45.64 19.12 0.35
N GLN A 991 -46.03 18.38 -0.70
CA GLN A 991 -47.41 18.30 -1.19
C GLN A 991 -47.79 16.85 -1.52
N PRO A 992 -48.24 16.06 -0.52
CA PRO A 992 -48.68 14.68 -0.72
C PRO A 992 -49.77 14.55 -1.79
N GLU A 993 -50.62 15.57 -1.94
CA GLU A 993 -51.72 15.58 -2.90
C GLU A 993 -51.29 15.25 -4.34
N ARG A 994 -50.02 15.47 -4.70
CA ARG A 994 -49.46 15.14 -6.03
C ARG A 994 -49.44 13.63 -6.34
N TRP A 995 -49.53 12.78 -5.32
CA TRP A 995 -49.51 11.32 -5.46
C TRP A 995 -50.91 10.71 -5.54
N LEU A 996 -51.96 11.51 -5.30
CA LEU A 996 -53.35 11.08 -5.40
C LEU A 996 -53.80 11.01 -6.87
N GLN A 997 -54.78 10.14 -7.15
CA GLN A 997 -55.24 9.86 -8.51
C GLN A 997 -55.87 11.08 -9.20
N ASP A 998 -56.61 11.91 -8.46
CA ASP A 998 -57.32 13.09 -8.99
C ASP A 998 -56.51 14.40 -8.85
N SER A 999 -55.19 14.29 -8.71
CA SER A 999 -54.34 15.47 -8.53
C SER A 999 -54.19 16.28 -9.81
N ALA A 1000 -54.34 17.60 -9.71
CA ALA A 1000 -53.99 18.53 -10.78
C ALA A 1000 -52.47 18.82 -10.86
N LEU A 1001 -51.69 18.40 -9.87
CA LEU A 1001 -50.25 18.66 -9.79
C LEU A 1001 -49.48 17.71 -10.71
N LYS A 1002 -48.55 18.25 -11.50
CA LYS A 1002 -47.67 17.45 -12.35
C LYS A 1002 -46.81 16.50 -11.51
N CYS A 1003 -46.92 15.21 -11.79
CA CYS A 1003 -46.16 14.14 -11.14
C CYS A 1003 -45.60 13.15 -12.18
N ASN A 1004 -44.38 13.36 -12.64
CA ASN A 1004 -43.74 12.37 -13.51
C ASN A 1004 -43.11 11.23 -12.68
N LYS A 1005 -43.87 10.14 -12.51
CA LYS A 1005 -43.43 8.94 -11.79
C LYS A 1005 -42.15 8.31 -12.36
N ALA A 1006 -41.82 8.52 -13.63
CA ALA A 1006 -40.57 8.02 -14.21
C ALA A 1006 -39.32 8.74 -13.68
N ALA A 1007 -39.48 9.95 -13.13
CA ALA A 1007 -38.41 10.71 -12.48
C ALA A 1007 -38.24 10.39 -10.99
N PHE A 1008 -39.10 9.52 -10.44
CA PHE A 1008 -39.08 9.15 -9.03
C PHE A 1008 -38.38 7.80 -8.83
N SER A 1009 -37.21 7.82 -8.19
CA SER A 1009 -36.37 6.63 -8.00
C SER A 1009 -35.69 6.54 -6.63
N PRO A 1010 -36.40 6.70 -5.49
CA PRO A 1010 -35.78 6.62 -4.17
C PRO A 1010 -35.17 5.25 -3.87
N PHE A 1011 -35.68 4.19 -4.53
CA PHE A 1011 -35.19 2.81 -4.38
C PHE A 1011 -34.33 2.32 -5.56
N SER A 1012 -33.89 3.23 -6.44
CA SER A 1012 -33.22 2.89 -7.71
C SER A 1012 -34.10 2.02 -8.64
N LEU A 1013 -33.58 1.65 -9.80
CA LEU A 1013 -34.30 0.90 -10.84
C LEU A 1013 -33.55 -0.37 -11.28
N GLY A 1014 -34.27 -1.23 -12.01
CA GLY A 1014 -33.71 -2.36 -12.74
C GLY A 1014 -33.17 -3.50 -11.87
N PRO A 1015 -32.23 -4.31 -12.39
CA PRO A 1015 -31.71 -5.49 -11.70
C PRO A 1015 -31.12 -5.18 -10.32
N ARG A 1016 -30.61 -3.95 -10.12
CA ARG A 1016 -29.95 -3.48 -8.91
C ARG A 1016 -30.86 -2.64 -7.99
N ALA A 1017 -32.17 -2.60 -8.25
CA ALA A 1017 -33.14 -1.92 -7.38
C ALA A 1017 -33.09 -2.46 -5.93
N CYS A 1018 -33.44 -1.61 -4.96
CA CYS A 1018 -33.36 -1.90 -3.54
C CYS A 1018 -34.09 -3.21 -3.20
N LEU A 1019 -33.37 -4.13 -2.55
CA LEU A 1019 -33.91 -5.42 -2.13
C LEU A 1019 -34.93 -5.27 -0.99
N GLY A 1020 -34.68 -4.33 -0.08
CA GLY A 1020 -35.50 -4.07 1.10
C GLY A 1020 -36.70 -3.14 0.86
N ARG A 1021 -37.03 -2.79 -0.39
CA ARG A 1021 -38.09 -1.80 -0.70
C ARG A 1021 -39.41 -2.08 0.02
N ASN A 1022 -39.92 -3.29 -0.07
CA ASN A 1022 -41.21 -3.65 0.53
C ASN A 1022 -41.17 -3.61 2.07
N MET A 1023 -40.02 -3.95 2.66
CA MET A 1023 -39.80 -3.90 4.10
C MET A 1023 -39.75 -2.44 4.59
N ALA A 1024 -39.05 -1.56 3.86
CA ALA A 1024 -39.00 -0.14 4.18
C ALA A 1024 -40.40 0.51 4.13
N TYR A 1025 -41.22 0.21 3.12
CA TYR A 1025 -42.61 0.68 3.09
C TYR A 1025 -43.43 0.15 4.27
N MET A 1026 -43.26 -1.11 4.64
CA MET A 1026 -43.95 -1.70 5.80
C MET A 1026 -43.57 -0.99 7.10
N GLU A 1027 -42.27 -0.84 7.36
CA GLU A 1027 -41.75 -0.15 8.55
C GLU A 1027 -42.24 1.31 8.59
N MET A 1028 -42.11 2.06 7.50
CA MET A 1028 -42.56 3.45 7.44
C MET A 1028 -44.07 3.57 7.66
N SER A 1029 -44.87 2.74 7.00
CA SER A 1029 -46.33 2.82 7.07
C SER A 1029 -46.85 2.46 8.46
N LEU A 1030 -46.31 1.39 9.08
CA LEU A 1030 -46.68 0.99 10.43
C LEU A 1030 -46.25 2.04 11.46
N THR A 1031 -45.00 2.55 11.37
CA THR A 1031 -44.51 3.57 12.30
C THR A 1031 -45.36 4.82 12.21
N LEU A 1032 -45.62 5.35 11.02
CA LEU A 1032 -46.42 6.57 10.86
C LEU A 1032 -47.86 6.38 11.34
N ALA A 1033 -48.53 5.28 10.94
CA ALA A 1033 -49.92 5.03 11.34
C ALA A 1033 -50.06 4.86 12.85
N LEU A 1034 -49.21 4.07 13.50
CA LEU A 1034 -49.25 3.87 14.96
C LEU A 1034 -48.87 5.15 15.71
N LEU A 1035 -47.88 5.90 15.21
CA LEU A 1035 -47.45 7.16 15.80
C LEU A 1035 -48.60 8.18 15.84
N VAL A 1036 -49.25 8.46 14.70
CA VAL A 1036 -50.34 9.45 14.64
C VAL A 1036 -51.62 8.99 15.32
N TYR A 1037 -51.84 7.68 15.44
CA TYR A 1037 -52.99 7.11 16.13
C TYR A 1037 -52.85 7.20 17.66
N GLN A 1038 -51.64 7.01 18.20
CA GLN A 1038 -51.41 6.92 19.64
C GLN A 1038 -50.91 8.22 20.27
N LEU A 1039 -50.21 9.05 19.51
CA LEU A 1039 -49.44 10.17 20.04
C LEU A 1039 -49.71 11.47 19.28
N LYS A 1040 -49.65 12.58 20.03
CA LYS A 1040 -49.64 13.93 19.49
C LYS A 1040 -48.22 14.49 19.61
N LEU A 1041 -47.67 14.93 18.49
CA LEU A 1041 -46.33 15.48 18.40
C LEU A 1041 -46.39 16.97 18.05
N SER A 1042 -45.44 17.73 18.58
CA SER A 1042 -45.21 19.14 18.21
C SER A 1042 -43.73 19.47 18.35
N PHE A 1043 -43.24 20.46 17.60
CA PHE A 1043 -41.88 20.95 17.80
C PHE A 1043 -41.70 21.50 19.20
N THR A 1044 -40.54 21.24 19.81
CA THR A 1044 -40.19 21.85 21.11
C THR A 1044 -40.05 23.37 20.97
N ASN A 1045 -39.50 23.83 19.85
CA ASN A 1045 -39.40 25.24 19.50
C ASN A 1045 -39.80 25.43 18.02
N PRO A 1046 -41.10 25.63 17.73
CA PRO A 1046 -41.60 25.73 16.37
C PRO A 1046 -40.99 26.88 15.58
N GLU A 1047 -40.79 28.05 16.20
CA GLU A 1047 -40.22 29.23 15.52
C GLU A 1047 -38.81 28.94 15.01
N LYS A 1048 -37.97 28.32 15.85
CA LYS A 1048 -36.61 27.95 15.48
C LYS A 1048 -36.58 26.91 14.36
N GLU A 1049 -37.35 25.83 14.51
CA GLU A 1049 -37.38 24.73 13.54
C GLU A 1049 -37.87 25.21 12.15
N LEU A 1050 -38.91 26.05 12.12
CA LEU A 1050 -39.43 26.61 10.86
C LEU A 1050 -38.50 27.65 10.24
N GLN A 1051 -37.76 28.42 11.05
CA GLN A 1051 -36.79 29.39 10.56
C GLN A 1051 -35.54 28.73 9.98
N GLU A 1052 -35.02 27.68 10.65
CA GLU A 1052 -33.84 26.93 10.19
C GLU A 1052 -34.19 26.00 9.02
N GLY A 1053 -35.41 25.48 8.98
CA GLY A 1053 -35.87 24.53 7.96
C GLY A 1053 -35.27 23.14 8.13
N PHE A 1054 -35.62 22.21 7.24
CA PHE A 1054 -35.05 20.86 7.22
C PHE A 1054 -34.05 20.73 6.09
N ASP A 1055 -32.78 20.67 6.48
CA ASP A 1055 -31.69 20.76 5.55
C ASP A 1055 -30.68 19.65 5.82
N VAL A 1056 -30.56 18.71 4.88
CA VAL A 1056 -29.71 17.54 5.02
C VAL A 1056 -28.32 17.76 4.41
N GLU A 1057 -27.34 17.04 4.94
CA GLU A 1057 -26.01 16.94 4.34
C GLU A 1057 -25.87 15.62 3.56
N ASP A 1058 -25.27 15.67 2.37
CA ASP A 1058 -24.95 14.48 1.57
C ASP A 1058 -23.68 13.82 2.10
N ALA A 1059 -23.85 12.69 2.77
CA ALA A 1059 -22.80 11.75 3.15
C ALA A 1059 -23.01 10.39 2.46
N PHE A 1060 -23.48 10.38 1.22
CA PHE A 1060 -24.10 9.23 0.52
C PHE A 1060 -25.46 8.83 1.08
N VAL A 1061 -25.55 8.59 2.38
CA VAL A 1061 -26.83 8.66 3.12
C VAL A 1061 -26.95 10.07 3.71
N ALA A 1062 -28.17 10.61 3.75
CA ALA A 1062 -28.40 11.96 4.23
C ALA A 1062 -28.15 12.05 5.75
N LEU A 1063 -27.30 13.00 6.17
CA LEU A 1063 -27.19 13.39 7.57
C LEU A 1063 -28.25 14.44 7.88
N LYS A 1064 -28.85 14.32 9.05
CA LYS A 1064 -30.09 15.01 9.40
C LYS A 1064 -29.82 16.02 10.51
N PRO A 1065 -30.52 17.16 10.51
CA PRO A 1065 -30.53 18.00 11.69
C PRO A 1065 -31.25 17.28 12.84
N LYS A 1066 -30.86 17.58 14.08
CA LYS A 1066 -31.56 17.05 15.26
C LYS A 1066 -32.96 17.63 15.33
N VAL A 1067 -33.97 16.78 15.44
CA VAL A 1067 -35.38 17.20 15.49
C VAL A 1067 -35.92 16.97 16.90
N ARG A 1068 -36.13 18.05 17.66
CA ARG A 1068 -36.61 17.93 19.05
C ARG A 1068 -38.12 18.11 19.14
N VAL A 1069 -38.81 17.07 19.58
CA VAL A 1069 -40.27 17.05 19.65
C VAL A 1069 -40.78 16.91 21.08
N GLN A 1070 -41.89 17.59 21.36
CA GLN A 1070 -42.75 17.35 22.50
C GLN A 1070 -43.77 16.28 22.13
N VAL A 1071 -43.99 15.33 23.03
CA VAL A 1071 -44.83 14.15 22.82
C VAL A 1071 -45.85 14.04 23.95
N SER A 1072 -47.12 13.91 23.59
CA SER A 1072 -48.19 13.59 24.55
C SER A 1072 -49.06 12.46 24.01
N LYS A 1073 -49.64 11.65 24.90
CA LYS A 1073 -50.63 10.63 24.50
C LYS A 1073 -51.91 11.31 24.01
N VAL A 1074 -52.53 10.71 22.98
CA VAL A 1074 -53.85 11.11 22.46
C VAL A 1074 -54.94 10.66 23.41
#